data_AF-A0A8H5QKC6-F1
#
_entry.id   AF-A0A8H5QKC6-F1
#
_cell.length_a   1.000
_cell.length_b   1.000
_cell.length_c   1.000
_cell.angle_alpha   90.00
_cell.angle_beta   90.00
_cell.angle_gamma   90.00
#
_symmetry.space_group_name_H-M   'P 1'
#
loop_
_entity.id
_entity.type
_entity.pdbx_description
1 polymer ?
#
loop_
_entity_poly.entity_id
_entity_poly.type
_entity_poly.pdbx_seq_one_letter_code
_entity_poly.pdbx_strand_id
1 'polypeptide(L)'
;MSVDQVFQSWYKGDDANKADIAQEAFKSVKQHFEQSNSLSSDEKALLGKKSSLQDVEKAVNDAFAKYEAKSEASKTRKWLQKASESICHYGQVLDVFVQHHPEYVSLAWGLMKVMFISVVNHGETLKLLSKSLFEVAQRLPRIQHLSALYPTKNMKLAIESLYSCVMEFLLIAHSWCNESKFKHIYHSFTRPHELRYGDLLQRIETCTDNINELATVGSQTELRVMHNTQSSKLNEIILSLQTSEKTRQAQIDGLNCAISRLEISSRDHDRKLDLIMQWLEASGLTINDLLTTIENFHSIQTSAQLDTNQKLFSLQLSQALATFSQSLEDPKSLYKHHLFLRNRRASGRGAAVSTNEFWLSPKLARWSSCAHSSLAIIRGSFTTRWAIQDFAIDIIQAVTMMRIPAVWVLGSANKMTSNAMLSPVDLVRYLTYQALRIEGIITTEKQLSLRHSQLEEAKTSQDWLELFKLITQDLGGQVYIIIDLATVSSGLKGSGQANLIYQLNEMLEGLNDERPHKRNRTKVKIILLVYEYNWMSLIPREIYDRLVPVKISGTKGLQGRRMRTAVNTRILPRQRDSQSRTAYRYPYPKVLDAETKLIAAGVGWSLGDGIRIKYSSCPLCRLILRRFDQDFIASPSTDKFELFWSLGPARRRAFWTHKAQDDTWIGFGSGMETADHPNPNSSFFLEPWTGPLVDSSRILSWISSCEQLHRSKCAMPTHLPFAEAFPGLHVLRLIDVEHQCIVEREALEKYIALSYVWGFVSSFRLTKANRTAMLIPGSLEKVSKMLPNTIKDAIALAGRLGCRYLWVDALCLLQNDTDDLTSGVNVMDLVYERAWLTVAAACGHDANARLPGVQEGTRESSFNTFEVVPGVQLGIVTGLDGLLRQSVYHSRAWTFQEQVLSRRVLYFIDNKVFYRCRAAEHAEHFVDNLSQTAVESTSRSLLPSAVLINKPVSDLSMMLFYYTKRFLTNQNDTSRAMAGIIRRIAELMKCNFLQGLPSAMIDLFIIFYACDTILHRRATFPSYSWTGWRGSIDMDLETPGNSEVNDWLRDRTWIIWYKRNPSGITHLVWDPDANPSFPLSDMEYVGYRQRRPFSNGRYVPRQLDTRRTMPTEQVFFSREVPSYPMLQFWTLSLVYRIFDIDVFRATGYLQDSNNRKCGFVFLDGFEETDFFEPCGFFEIILLSETYRNKFANYTWVQWDDPYPLAAGQWKYYNIMILEWNGGIAERRGFGLLHQGAVKFSLAPGPYWKEIFLA
;
A
#
# COMPACT_ATOMS: atom_id res chain seq x y z
N MET A 1 -20.57 -31.28 -32.44
CA MET A 1 -20.39 -29.94 -31.85
C MET A 1 -19.02 -29.43 -32.27
N SER A 2 -18.91 -28.20 -32.77
CA SER A 2 -17.59 -27.58 -33.00
C SER A 2 -16.88 -27.36 -31.66
N VAL A 3 -15.55 -27.28 -31.67
CA VAL A 3 -14.75 -27.01 -30.45
C VAL A 3 -15.22 -25.73 -29.76
N ASP A 4 -15.58 -24.70 -30.54
CA ASP A 4 -16.12 -23.44 -30.01
C ASP A 4 -17.52 -23.60 -29.39
N GLN A 5 -18.38 -24.50 -29.90
CA GLN A 5 -19.67 -24.82 -29.28
C GLN A 5 -19.51 -25.53 -27.93
N VAL A 6 -18.48 -26.37 -27.77
CA VAL A 6 -18.17 -27.01 -26.49
C VAL A 6 -17.65 -26.00 -25.48
N PHE A 7 -16.83 -25.04 -25.90
CA PHE A 7 -16.36 -23.97 -25.01
C PHE A 7 -17.43 -22.93 -24.68
N GLN A 8 -18.35 -22.66 -25.61
CA GLN A 8 -19.48 -21.76 -25.36
C GLN A 8 -20.40 -22.26 -24.25
N SER A 9 -20.60 -23.57 -24.10
CA SER A 9 -21.45 -24.12 -23.04
C SER A 9 -20.88 -23.95 -21.62
N TRP A 10 -19.63 -23.50 -21.48
CA TRP A 10 -18.98 -23.27 -20.19
C TRP A 10 -19.24 -21.88 -19.61
N TYR A 11 -19.75 -20.95 -20.42
CA TYR A 11 -20.03 -19.57 -19.98
C TYR A 11 -21.37 -19.02 -20.51
N LYS A 12 -21.98 -19.63 -21.55
CA LYS A 12 -23.35 -19.35 -21.99
C LYS A 12 -24.30 -20.49 -21.59
N GLY A 13 -25.48 -20.11 -21.09
CA GLY A 13 -26.61 -21.01 -20.88
C GLY A 13 -27.46 -21.19 -22.14
N ASP A 14 -28.41 -22.13 -22.09
CA ASP A 14 -29.40 -22.30 -23.17
C ASP A 14 -30.22 -20.99 -23.32
N ASP A 15 -30.19 -20.39 -24.51
CA ASP A 15 -30.82 -19.10 -24.84
C ASP A 15 -32.36 -19.05 -24.59
N ALA A 16 -32.97 -20.19 -24.25
CA ALA A 16 -34.40 -20.34 -24.02
C ALA A 16 -34.91 -19.83 -22.66
N ASN A 17 -34.05 -19.62 -21.64
CA ASN A 17 -34.46 -19.15 -20.31
C ASN A 17 -33.60 -17.97 -19.82
N LYS A 18 -33.95 -16.75 -20.24
CA LYS A 18 -33.49 -15.49 -19.60
C LYS A 18 -34.18 -15.22 -18.26
N ALA A 19 -34.58 -16.26 -17.53
CA ALA A 19 -35.09 -16.12 -16.16
C ALA A 19 -33.91 -16.15 -15.19
N ASP A 20 -33.99 -15.37 -14.11
CA ASP A 20 -32.95 -15.32 -13.07
C ASP A 20 -32.74 -16.74 -12.50
N ILE A 21 -31.61 -17.35 -12.84
CA ILE A 21 -31.28 -18.74 -12.46
C ILE A 21 -31.27 -18.91 -10.94
N ALA A 22 -30.92 -17.86 -10.19
CA ALA A 22 -30.98 -17.87 -8.74
C ALA A 22 -32.43 -17.96 -8.23
N GLN A 23 -33.37 -17.30 -8.93
CA GLN A 23 -34.80 -17.35 -8.60
C GLN A 23 -35.41 -18.74 -8.87
N GLU A 24 -35.04 -19.39 -9.98
CA GLU A 24 -35.47 -20.76 -10.27
C GLU A 24 -34.89 -21.77 -9.27
N ALA A 25 -33.61 -21.62 -8.94
CA ALA A 25 -32.91 -22.45 -7.95
C ALA A 25 -33.61 -22.41 -6.59
N PHE A 26 -33.97 -21.21 -6.11
CA PHE A 26 -34.68 -21.07 -4.84
C PHE A 26 -36.09 -21.66 -4.85
N LYS A 27 -36.84 -21.47 -5.95
CA LYS A 27 -38.19 -22.05 -6.08
C LYS A 27 -38.15 -23.58 -6.02
N SER A 28 -37.12 -24.19 -6.63
CA SER A 28 -36.84 -25.62 -6.57
C SER A 28 -36.57 -26.08 -5.14
N VAL A 29 -35.67 -25.39 -4.43
CA VAL A 29 -35.33 -25.69 -3.02
C VAL A 29 -36.55 -25.53 -2.11
N LYS A 30 -37.33 -24.46 -2.25
CA LYS A 30 -38.53 -24.23 -1.44
C LYS A 30 -39.56 -25.35 -1.61
N GLN A 31 -39.86 -25.76 -2.84
CA GLN A 31 -40.79 -26.86 -3.11
C GLN A 31 -40.28 -28.19 -2.53
N HIS A 32 -38.98 -28.44 -2.62
CA HIS A 32 -38.35 -29.63 -2.04
C HIS A 32 -38.56 -29.70 -0.51
N PHE A 33 -38.35 -28.59 0.19
CA PHE A 33 -38.57 -28.53 1.64
C PHE A 33 -40.06 -28.58 2.02
N GLU A 34 -40.97 -27.94 1.27
CA GLU A 34 -42.43 -28.03 1.53
C GLU A 34 -42.99 -29.45 1.39
N GLN A 35 -42.47 -30.22 0.42
CA GLN A 35 -42.85 -31.62 0.17
C GLN A 35 -42.14 -32.61 1.10
N SER A 36 -41.08 -32.17 1.79
CA SER A 36 -40.35 -33.03 2.73
C SER A 36 -41.18 -33.35 3.99
N ASN A 37 -41.08 -34.59 4.48
CA ASN A 37 -41.67 -35.02 5.75
C ASN A 37 -40.82 -34.60 6.98
N SER A 38 -39.72 -33.86 6.77
CA SER A 38 -38.78 -33.46 7.83
C SER A 38 -39.19 -32.20 8.62
N LEU A 39 -40.19 -31.45 8.15
CA LEU A 39 -40.65 -30.22 8.82
C LEU A 39 -41.86 -30.48 9.72
N SER A 40 -41.85 -29.93 10.93
CA SER A 40 -42.99 -29.94 11.85
C SER A 40 -44.17 -29.11 11.33
N SER A 41 -45.38 -29.35 11.84
CA SER A 41 -46.60 -28.60 11.46
C SER A 41 -46.46 -27.08 11.67
N ASP A 42 -45.70 -26.68 12.70
CA ASP A 42 -45.43 -25.28 13.02
C ASP A 42 -44.42 -24.65 12.04
N GLU A 43 -43.40 -25.40 11.61
CA GLU A 43 -42.43 -24.96 10.60
C GLU A 43 -43.05 -24.85 9.21
N LYS A 44 -43.97 -25.75 8.85
CA LYS A 44 -44.78 -25.67 7.62
C LYS A 44 -45.72 -24.46 7.64
N ALA A 45 -46.31 -24.13 8.79
CA ALA A 45 -47.14 -22.93 8.95
C ALA A 45 -46.31 -21.62 8.88
N LEU A 46 -45.04 -21.66 9.28
CA LEU A 46 -44.08 -20.55 9.16
C LEU A 46 -43.69 -20.26 7.71
N LEU A 47 -43.47 -21.30 6.90
CA LEU A 47 -43.19 -21.19 5.46
C LEU A 47 -44.36 -20.54 4.67
N GLY A 48 -45.59 -20.61 5.21
CA GLY A 48 -46.79 -20.05 4.60
C GLY A 48 -47.21 -18.64 5.08
N LYS A 49 -46.63 -18.10 6.16
CA LYS A 49 -47.00 -16.78 6.72
C LYS A 49 -46.10 -15.66 6.21
N LYS A 50 -46.71 -14.59 5.67
CA LYS A 50 -46.00 -13.34 5.35
C LYS A 50 -45.68 -12.60 6.66
N SER A 51 -44.42 -12.63 7.07
CA SER A 51 -43.90 -11.93 8.26
C SER A 51 -43.23 -10.61 7.84
N SER A 52 -43.52 -9.50 8.53
CA SER A 52 -42.91 -8.18 8.26
C SER A 52 -41.96 -7.73 9.39
N LEU A 53 -41.04 -6.80 9.11
CA LEU A 53 -40.17 -6.18 10.12
C LEU A 53 -40.98 -5.57 11.28
N GLN A 54 -42.12 -4.95 10.97
CA GLN A 54 -43.03 -4.37 11.97
C GLN A 54 -43.59 -5.44 12.92
N ASP A 55 -43.81 -6.67 12.42
CA ASP A 55 -44.24 -7.80 13.23
C ASP A 55 -43.16 -8.31 14.19
N VAL A 56 -41.89 -8.11 13.85
CA VAL A 56 -40.71 -8.43 14.67
C VAL A 56 -40.49 -7.35 15.73
N GLU A 57 -40.51 -6.08 15.33
CA GLU A 57 -40.41 -4.94 16.25
C GLU A 57 -41.52 -4.97 17.29
N LYS A 58 -42.76 -5.29 16.89
CA LYS A 58 -43.88 -5.44 17.81
C LYS A 58 -43.65 -6.57 18.83
N ALA A 59 -43.17 -7.74 18.39
CA ALA A 59 -42.89 -8.86 19.29
C ALA A 59 -41.77 -8.55 20.29
N VAL A 60 -40.76 -7.78 19.87
CA VAL A 60 -39.68 -7.30 20.74
C VAL A 60 -40.21 -6.29 21.76
N ASN A 61 -41.05 -5.34 21.33
CA ASN A 61 -41.67 -4.36 22.21
C ASN A 61 -42.61 -5.01 23.24
N ASP A 62 -43.37 -6.04 22.83
CA ASP A 62 -44.22 -6.82 23.73
C ASP A 62 -43.39 -7.63 24.76
N ALA A 63 -42.20 -8.11 24.37
CA ALA A 63 -41.25 -8.77 25.27
C ALA A 63 -40.61 -7.78 26.25
N PHE A 64 -40.26 -6.57 25.79
CA PHE A 64 -39.80 -5.46 26.64
C PHE A 64 -40.87 -5.09 27.68
N ALA A 65 -42.13 -4.91 27.25
CA ALA A 65 -43.25 -4.55 28.13
C ALA A 65 -43.55 -5.61 29.19
N LYS A 66 -43.50 -6.89 28.83
CA LYS A 66 -43.66 -8.01 29.79
C LYS A 66 -42.55 -8.08 30.83
N TYR A 67 -41.35 -7.58 30.52
CA TYR A 67 -40.21 -7.61 31.43
C TYR A 67 -40.15 -6.37 32.32
N GLU A 68 -40.49 -5.18 31.82
CA GLU A 68 -40.59 -3.97 32.67
C GLU A 68 -41.61 -4.12 33.81
N ALA A 69 -42.61 -4.98 33.64
CA ALA A 69 -43.55 -5.35 34.70
C ALA A 69 -42.94 -6.23 35.82
N LYS A 70 -41.73 -6.78 35.65
CA LYS A 70 -41.00 -7.60 36.64
C LYS A 70 -39.68 -6.93 37.02
N SER A 71 -39.69 -6.13 38.10
CA SER A 71 -38.58 -5.28 38.53
C SER A 71 -37.32 -6.01 39.05
N GLU A 72 -36.19 -5.30 38.95
CA GLU A 72 -34.85 -5.45 39.56
C GLU A 72 -33.79 -6.39 38.92
N ALA A 73 -33.22 -5.99 37.76
CA ALA A 73 -31.80 -6.23 37.44
C ALA A 73 -31.28 -5.33 36.28
N SER A 74 -30.19 -4.57 36.50
CA SER A 74 -29.63 -3.61 35.52
C SER A 74 -28.81 -4.23 34.38
N LYS A 75 -28.38 -5.51 34.50
CA LYS A 75 -27.54 -6.19 33.49
C LYS A 75 -28.34 -6.69 32.28
N THR A 76 -29.58 -7.13 32.48
CA THR A 76 -30.46 -7.65 31.41
C THR A 76 -31.01 -6.53 30.52
N ARG A 77 -31.22 -5.32 31.07
CA ARG A 77 -31.60 -4.12 30.31
C ARG A 77 -30.54 -3.71 29.29
N LYS A 78 -29.25 -3.79 29.65
CA LYS A 78 -28.12 -3.58 28.72
C LYS A 78 -28.05 -4.66 27.64
N TRP A 79 -28.46 -5.89 27.95
CA TRP A 79 -28.50 -7.00 27.00
C TRP A 79 -29.65 -6.89 26.01
N LEU A 80 -30.85 -6.52 26.49
CA LEU A 80 -32.01 -6.21 25.66
C LEU A 80 -31.76 -4.99 24.76
N GLN A 81 -31.03 -3.99 25.26
CA GLN A 81 -30.57 -2.84 24.47
C GLN A 81 -29.53 -3.25 23.40
N LYS A 82 -28.55 -4.09 23.74
CA LYS A 82 -27.61 -4.68 22.76
C LYS A 82 -28.28 -5.59 21.73
N ALA A 83 -29.31 -6.33 22.13
CA ALA A 83 -30.10 -7.17 21.23
C ALA A 83 -30.93 -6.31 20.28
N SER A 84 -31.55 -5.23 20.77
CA SER A 84 -32.24 -4.23 19.95
C SER A 84 -31.27 -3.52 18.98
N GLU A 85 -30.08 -3.14 19.44
CA GLU A 85 -29.02 -2.57 18.60
C GLU A 85 -28.53 -3.57 17.55
N SER A 86 -28.41 -4.85 17.90
CA SER A 86 -28.07 -5.93 16.97
C SER A 86 -29.20 -6.20 15.97
N ILE A 87 -30.48 -6.06 16.37
CA ILE A 87 -31.64 -6.18 15.47
C ILE A 87 -31.69 -5.00 14.49
N CYS A 88 -31.40 -3.78 14.93
CA CYS A 88 -31.28 -2.64 14.01
C CYS A 88 -30.05 -2.79 13.09
N HIS A 89 -28.96 -3.37 13.58
CA HIS A 89 -27.72 -3.59 12.82
C HIS A 89 -27.88 -4.72 11.77
N TYR A 90 -28.44 -5.87 12.15
CA TYR A 90 -28.68 -7.00 11.24
C TYR A 90 -29.98 -6.88 10.45
N GLY A 91 -30.92 -6.04 10.89
CA GLY A 91 -32.09 -5.67 10.10
C GLY A 91 -31.71 -4.90 8.84
N GLN A 92 -30.65 -4.09 8.90
CA GLN A 92 -30.03 -3.48 7.71
C GLN A 92 -29.35 -4.53 6.80
N VAL A 93 -28.80 -5.61 7.38
CA VAL A 93 -28.21 -6.73 6.62
C VAL A 93 -29.29 -7.56 5.93
N LEU A 94 -30.43 -7.78 6.58
CA LEU A 94 -31.58 -8.41 5.97
C LEU A 94 -32.33 -7.49 5.01
N ASP A 95 -32.28 -6.17 5.20
CA ASP A 95 -32.76 -5.21 4.20
C ASP A 95 -31.97 -5.33 2.89
N VAL A 96 -30.69 -5.71 2.94
CA VAL A 96 -29.92 -6.10 1.75
C VAL A 96 -30.48 -7.40 1.13
N PHE A 97 -30.81 -8.44 1.93
CA PHE A 97 -31.52 -9.62 1.41
C PHE A 97 -32.90 -9.27 0.79
N VAL A 98 -33.66 -8.37 1.43
CA VAL A 98 -35.02 -7.91 1.07
C VAL A 98 -35.02 -7.09 -0.21
N GLN A 99 -34.01 -6.25 -0.41
CA GLN A 99 -33.86 -5.42 -1.62
C GLN A 99 -33.48 -6.24 -2.85
N HIS A 100 -32.83 -7.39 -2.67
CA HIS A 100 -32.38 -8.22 -3.78
C HIS A 100 -33.40 -9.29 -4.20
N HIS A 101 -34.19 -9.86 -3.28
CA HIS A 101 -35.28 -10.77 -3.63
C HIS A 101 -36.47 -10.78 -2.63
N PRO A 102 -37.66 -10.26 -3.00
CA PRO A 102 -38.80 -10.10 -2.09
C PRO A 102 -39.45 -11.40 -1.59
N GLU A 103 -39.36 -12.51 -2.33
CA GLU A 103 -39.94 -13.81 -1.92
C GLU A 103 -39.26 -14.46 -0.69
N TYR A 104 -38.04 -14.05 -0.34
CA TYR A 104 -37.23 -14.57 0.76
C TYR A 104 -37.59 -13.92 2.11
N VAL A 105 -38.23 -12.76 2.04
CA VAL A 105 -38.54 -11.83 3.15
C VAL A 105 -39.43 -12.47 4.21
N SER A 106 -40.50 -13.14 3.78
CA SER A 106 -41.48 -13.73 4.68
C SER A 106 -40.91 -14.82 5.60
N LEU A 107 -39.96 -15.60 5.08
CA LEU A 107 -39.35 -16.74 5.75
C LEU A 107 -38.26 -16.31 6.75
N ALA A 108 -37.35 -15.45 6.31
CA ALA A 108 -36.26 -14.93 7.15
C ALA A 108 -36.80 -14.12 8.35
N TRP A 109 -37.79 -13.26 8.11
CA TRP A 109 -38.41 -12.48 9.18
C TRP A 109 -39.30 -13.33 10.11
N GLY A 110 -39.94 -14.37 9.58
CA GLY A 110 -40.75 -15.31 10.39
C GLY A 110 -39.90 -16.09 11.38
N LEU A 111 -38.75 -16.62 10.93
CA LEU A 111 -37.83 -17.37 11.77
C LEU A 111 -37.09 -16.48 12.78
N MET A 112 -36.71 -15.26 12.40
CA MET A 112 -36.17 -14.28 13.35
C MET A 112 -37.16 -13.96 14.45
N LYS A 113 -38.43 -13.68 14.10
CA LYS A 113 -39.48 -13.38 15.07
C LYS A 113 -39.56 -14.46 16.16
N VAL A 114 -39.45 -15.73 15.78
CA VAL A 114 -39.49 -16.86 16.72
C VAL A 114 -38.21 -16.99 17.53
N MET A 115 -37.02 -16.88 16.91
CA MET A 115 -35.75 -16.92 17.63
C MET A 115 -35.69 -15.86 18.73
N PHE A 116 -36.10 -14.62 18.46
CA PHE A 116 -36.00 -13.54 19.45
C PHE A 116 -37.03 -13.62 20.58
N ILE A 117 -38.22 -14.18 20.33
CA ILE A 117 -39.21 -14.47 21.38
C ILE A 117 -38.66 -15.54 22.35
N SER A 118 -37.91 -16.52 21.85
CA SER A 118 -37.28 -17.56 22.68
C SER A 118 -36.00 -17.09 23.41
N VAL A 119 -35.31 -16.05 22.90
CA VAL A 119 -34.00 -15.55 23.36
C VAL A 119 -34.03 -14.70 24.65
N VAL A 120 -35.20 -14.47 25.25
CA VAL A 120 -35.28 -13.86 26.60
C VAL A 120 -34.53 -14.69 27.68
N ASN A 121 -34.07 -15.92 27.36
CA ASN A 121 -33.33 -16.78 28.31
C ASN A 121 -31.83 -17.05 28.04
N HIS A 122 -31.23 -16.82 26.85
CA HIS A 122 -29.87 -17.32 26.55
C HIS A 122 -29.04 -16.40 25.61
N GLY A 123 -28.17 -15.55 26.18
CA GLY A 123 -27.44 -14.49 25.45
C GLY A 123 -26.24 -14.95 24.59
N GLU A 124 -25.51 -16.01 24.97
CA GLU A 124 -24.31 -16.42 24.21
C GLU A 124 -24.62 -17.03 22.84
N THR A 125 -25.73 -17.76 22.72
CA THR A 125 -26.18 -18.35 21.46
C THR A 125 -26.54 -17.29 20.41
N LEU A 126 -27.04 -16.13 20.85
CA LEU A 126 -27.37 -15.02 19.97
C LEU A 126 -26.12 -14.49 19.25
N LYS A 127 -24.99 -14.35 19.96
CA LYS A 127 -23.74 -13.83 19.38
C LYS A 127 -23.23 -14.72 18.25
N LEU A 128 -23.31 -16.03 18.43
CA LEU A 128 -22.82 -17.01 17.48
C LEU A 128 -23.74 -17.18 16.27
N LEU A 129 -25.06 -17.22 16.47
CA LEU A 129 -26.05 -17.24 15.38
C LEU A 129 -25.99 -15.96 14.55
N SER A 130 -25.79 -14.79 15.18
CA SER A 130 -25.59 -13.52 14.50
C SER A 130 -24.29 -13.47 13.68
N LYS A 131 -23.16 -13.97 14.22
CA LYS A 131 -21.88 -14.06 13.49
C LYS A 131 -22.01 -14.97 12.26
N SER A 132 -22.66 -16.12 12.43
CA SER A 132 -22.90 -17.09 11.34
C SER A 132 -23.80 -16.52 10.23
N LEU A 133 -24.90 -15.85 10.59
CA LEU A 133 -25.79 -15.19 9.63
C LEU A 133 -25.11 -14.06 8.86
N PHE A 134 -24.21 -13.31 9.51
CA PHE A 134 -23.44 -12.25 8.89
C PHE A 134 -22.45 -12.77 7.85
N GLU A 135 -21.74 -13.86 8.19
CA GLU A 135 -20.79 -14.53 7.31
C GLU A 135 -21.46 -15.11 6.06
N VAL A 136 -22.70 -15.60 6.17
CA VAL A 136 -23.52 -16.02 5.02
C VAL A 136 -23.95 -14.80 4.21
N ALA A 137 -24.40 -13.73 4.86
CA ALA A 137 -24.89 -12.51 4.22
C ALA A 137 -23.84 -11.81 3.35
N GLN A 138 -22.58 -11.75 3.81
CA GLN A 138 -21.49 -11.09 3.07
C GLN A 138 -21.15 -11.79 1.75
N ARG A 139 -21.43 -13.09 1.63
CA ARG A 139 -21.03 -13.90 0.47
C ARG A 139 -22.06 -13.89 -0.66
N LEU A 140 -23.33 -13.60 -0.37
CA LEU A 140 -24.45 -13.70 -1.32
C LEU A 140 -24.51 -12.62 -2.42
N PRO A 141 -24.21 -11.32 -2.19
CA PRO A 141 -24.27 -10.29 -3.24
C PRO A 141 -23.35 -10.57 -4.43
N ARG A 142 -22.22 -11.25 -4.18
CA ARG A 142 -21.25 -11.66 -5.20
C ARG A 142 -21.81 -12.76 -6.10
N ILE A 143 -22.61 -13.67 -5.55
CA ILE A 143 -23.18 -14.80 -6.29
C ILE A 143 -24.19 -14.34 -7.33
N GLN A 144 -24.97 -13.28 -7.06
CA GLN A 144 -25.89 -12.68 -8.04
C GLN A 144 -25.17 -12.12 -9.28
N HIS A 145 -24.00 -11.51 -9.08
CA HIS A 145 -23.21 -10.98 -10.19
C HIS A 145 -22.63 -12.13 -11.03
N LEU A 146 -22.14 -13.19 -10.36
CA LEU A 146 -21.59 -14.35 -11.04
C LEU A 146 -22.67 -15.17 -11.77
N SER A 147 -23.88 -15.29 -11.20
CA SER A 147 -25.01 -15.99 -11.82
C SER A 147 -25.58 -15.24 -13.03
N ALA A 148 -25.54 -13.90 -13.01
CA ALA A 148 -25.92 -13.08 -14.15
C ALA A 148 -24.88 -13.12 -15.28
N LEU A 149 -23.59 -13.22 -14.94
CA LEU A 149 -22.49 -13.29 -15.91
C LEU A 149 -22.34 -14.68 -16.55
N TYR A 150 -22.54 -15.75 -15.78
CA TYR A 150 -22.32 -17.13 -16.24
C TYR A 150 -23.54 -18.03 -15.99
N PRO A 151 -24.64 -17.84 -16.74
CA PRO A 151 -25.92 -18.51 -16.50
C PRO A 151 -25.92 -19.97 -16.98
N THR A 152 -25.05 -20.83 -16.42
CA THR A 152 -24.90 -22.22 -16.85
C THR A 152 -25.71 -23.19 -15.96
N LYS A 153 -26.01 -24.39 -16.48
CA LYS A 153 -26.69 -25.46 -15.72
C LYS A 153 -25.92 -25.85 -14.45
N ASN A 154 -24.59 -25.84 -14.51
CA ASN A 154 -23.73 -26.15 -13.36
C ASN A 154 -23.76 -25.03 -12.31
N MET A 155 -23.79 -23.77 -12.76
CA MET A 155 -23.97 -22.60 -11.87
C MET A 155 -25.31 -22.68 -11.13
N LYS A 156 -26.40 -23.07 -11.82
CA LYS A 156 -27.71 -23.30 -11.22
C LYS A 156 -27.66 -24.34 -10.09
N LEU A 157 -27.10 -25.51 -10.36
CA LEU A 157 -26.99 -26.61 -9.39
C LEU A 157 -26.13 -26.23 -8.17
N ALA A 158 -25.06 -25.46 -8.38
CA ALA A 158 -24.23 -24.94 -7.30
C ALA A 158 -24.99 -23.94 -6.40
N ILE A 159 -25.81 -23.07 -7.00
CA ILE A 159 -26.67 -22.13 -6.29
C ILE A 159 -27.80 -22.86 -5.53
N GLU A 160 -28.43 -23.88 -6.13
CA GLU A 160 -29.42 -24.75 -5.45
C GLU A 160 -28.83 -25.42 -4.21
N SER A 161 -27.58 -25.89 -4.31
CA SER A 161 -26.87 -26.52 -3.20
C SER A 161 -26.58 -25.54 -2.06
N LEU A 162 -26.18 -24.31 -2.40
CA LEU A 162 -25.98 -23.24 -1.42
C LEU A 162 -27.29 -22.87 -0.71
N TYR A 163 -28.37 -22.64 -1.46
CA TYR A 163 -29.66 -22.27 -0.87
C TYR A 163 -30.25 -23.38 0.01
N SER A 164 -30.03 -24.65 -0.35
CA SER A 164 -30.42 -25.78 0.49
C SER A 164 -29.68 -25.77 1.83
N CYS A 165 -28.37 -25.51 1.83
CA CYS A 165 -27.58 -25.42 3.06
C CYS A 165 -28.01 -24.25 3.95
N VAL A 166 -28.34 -23.09 3.36
CA VAL A 166 -28.82 -21.91 4.09
C VAL A 166 -30.20 -22.18 4.72
N MET A 167 -31.12 -22.83 4.00
CA MET A 167 -32.44 -23.23 4.53
C MET A 167 -32.29 -24.24 5.69
N GLU A 168 -31.42 -25.24 5.53
CA GLU A 168 -31.14 -26.27 6.54
C GLU A 168 -30.58 -25.64 7.83
N PHE A 169 -29.64 -24.69 7.70
CA PHE A 169 -29.09 -23.93 8.83
C PHE A 169 -30.17 -23.16 9.61
N LEU A 170 -31.07 -22.47 8.91
CA LEU A 170 -32.14 -21.69 9.52
C LEU A 170 -33.16 -22.55 10.28
N LEU A 171 -33.49 -23.73 9.75
CA LEU A 171 -34.41 -24.67 10.39
C LEU A 171 -33.80 -25.31 11.64
N ILE A 172 -32.52 -25.67 11.61
CA ILE A 172 -31.81 -26.21 12.77
C ILE A 172 -31.68 -25.16 13.88
N ALA A 173 -31.42 -23.90 13.52
CA ALA A 173 -31.40 -22.79 14.48
C ALA A 173 -32.76 -22.60 15.16
N HIS A 174 -33.86 -22.74 14.42
CA HIS A 174 -35.22 -22.66 14.95
C HIS A 174 -35.57 -23.81 15.91
N SER A 175 -35.31 -25.05 15.51
CA SER A 175 -35.56 -26.24 16.34
C SER A 175 -34.83 -26.15 17.68
N TRP A 176 -33.56 -25.71 17.66
CA TRP A 176 -32.76 -25.53 18.87
C TRP A 176 -33.36 -24.46 19.80
N CYS A 177 -33.82 -23.32 19.27
CA CYS A 177 -34.39 -22.24 20.09
C CYS A 177 -35.68 -22.64 20.86
N ASN A 178 -36.34 -23.73 20.48
CA ASN A 178 -37.58 -24.19 21.09
C ASN A 178 -37.41 -25.41 22.01
N GLU A 179 -36.17 -25.85 22.30
CA GLU A 179 -35.93 -26.95 23.24
C GLU A 179 -36.12 -26.51 24.71
N SER A 180 -36.66 -27.40 25.57
CA SER A 180 -36.85 -27.10 26.99
C SER A 180 -35.51 -26.96 27.74
N LYS A 181 -35.43 -26.10 28.77
CA LYS A 181 -34.21 -25.86 29.57
C LYS A 181 -33.43 -27.11 30.01
N PHE A 182 -34.12 -28.20 30.33
CA PHE A 182 -33.50 -29.46 30.75
C PHE A 182 -32.86 -30.24 29.59
N LYS A 183 -33.41 -30.11 28.37
CA LYS A 183 -32.89 -30.74 27.13
C LYS A 183 -31.63 -30.03 26.64
N HIS A 184 -31.59 -28.70 26.75
CA HIS A 184 -30.39 -27.91 26.43
C HIS A 184 -29.18 -28.26 27.30
N ILE A 185 -29.39 -28.47 28.61
CA ILE A 185 -28.33 -28.88 29.54
C ILE A 185 -27.84 -30.29 29.22
N TYR A 186 -28.76 -31.20 28.88
CA TYR A 186 -28.39 -32.57 28.50
C TYR A 186 -27.64 -32.62 27.15
N HIS A 187 -28.04 -31.80 26.17
CA HIS A 187 -27.38 -31.73 24.86
C HIS A 187 -26.03 -31.00 24.89
N SER A 188 -25.83 -30.01 25.77
CA SER A 188 -24.53 -29.36 25.95
C SER A 188 -23.48 -30.27 26.60
N PHE A 189 -23.91 -31.26 27.39
CA PHE A 189 -23.03 -32.25 28.03
C PHE A 189 -22.74 -33.49 27.17
N THR A 190 -23.65 -33.87 26.26
CA THR A 190 -23.51 -35.13 25.50
C THR A 190 -22.93 -34.95 24.10
N ARG A 191 -22.97 -33.75 23.50
CA ARG A 191 -22.29 -33.42 22.22
C ARG A 191 -21.90 -31.93 22.16
N PRO A 192 -20.61 -31.57 22.12
CA PRO A 192 -20.18 -30.16 22.14
C PRO A 192 -20.65 -29.39 20.90
N HIS A 193 -20.92 -28.09 21.11
CA HIS A 193 -21.61 -27.16 20.22
C HIS A 193 -20.94 -26.94 18.83
N GLU A 194 -19.65 -27.29 18.69
CA GLU A 194 -18.90 -27.19 17.43
C GLU A 194 -19.36 -28.21 16.36
N LEU A 195 -19.91 -29.36 16.77
CA LEU A 195 -20.28 -30.48 15.89
C LEU A 195 -21.68 -30.37 15.24
N ARG A 196 -22.42 -29.26 15.40
CA ARG A 196 -23.76 -29.08 14.78
C ARG A 196 -23.82 -28.04 13.67
N TYR A 197 -23.00 -26.99 13.74
CA TYR A 197 -23.00 -25.89 12.76
C TYR A 197 -21.70 -25.82 11.95
N GLY A 198 -20.60 -26.39 12.43
CA GLY A 198 -19.30 -26.42 11.73
C GLY A 198 -19.43 -27.06 10.34
N ASP A 199 -20.03 -28.24 10.25
CA ASP A 199 -20.24 -28.95 8.98
C ASP A 199 -21.12 -28.15 8.01
N LEU A 200 -22.13 -27.42 8.50
CA LEU A 200 -23.02 -26.60 7.66
C LEU A 200 -22.34 -25.33 7.18
N LEU A 201 -21.57 -24.66 8.04
CA LEU A 201 -20.79 -23.48 7.66
C LEU A 201 -19.67 -23.85 6.67
N GLN A 202 -19.00 -24.98 6.88
CA GLN A 202 -18.02 -25.54 5.96
C GLN A 202 -18.65 -25.95 4.62
N ARG A 203 -19.88 -26.51 4.64
CA ARG A 203 -20.66 -26.79 3.41
C ARG A 203 -21.03 -25.51 2.68
N ILE A 204 -21.44 -24.45 3.38
CA ILE A 204 -21.73 -23.14 2.78
C ILE A 204 -20.47 -22.53 2.15
N GLU A 205 -19.33 -22.64 2.82
CA GLU A 205 -18.02 -22.21 2.31
C GLU A 205 -17.65 -22.98 1.04
N THR A 206 -17.72 -24.32 1.08
CA THR A 206 -17.45 -25.20 -0.07
C THR A 206 -18.37 -24.89 -1.26
N CYS A 207 -19.66 -24.65 -1.02
CA CYS A 207 -20.61 -24.25 -2.05
C CYS A 207 -20.27 -22.88 -2.65
N THR A 208 -19.79 -21.94 -1.84
CA THR A 208 -19.37 -20.60 -2.30
C THR A 208 -18.10 -20.68 -3.15
N ASP A 209 -17.14 -21.49 -2.75
CA ASP A 209 -15.88 -21.69 -3.48
C ASP A 209 -16.12 -22.37 -4.83
N ASN A 210 -17.02 -23.36 -4.89
CA ASN A 210 -17.42 -24.00 -6.15
C ASN A 210 -18.06 -22.99 -7.12
N ILE A 211 -18.91 -22.07 -6.63
CA ILE A 211 -19.49 -21.01 -7.45
C ILE A 211 -18.39 -20.07 -8.01
N ASN A 212 -17.38 -19.73 -7.20
CA ASN A 212 -16.26 -18.90 -7.65
C ASN A 212 -15.37 -19.61 -8.68
N GLU A 213 -15.13 -20.91 -8.50
CA GLU A 213 -14.36 -21.74 -9.43
C GLU A 213 -15.06 -21.84 -10.78
N LEU A 214 -16.37 -22.14 -10.78
CA LEU A 214 -17.20 -22.17 -12.00
C LEU A 214 -17.19 -20.84 -12.76
N ALA A 215 -17.25 -19.70 -12.05
CA ALA A 215 -17.15 -18.39 -12.67
C ALA A 215 -15.76 -18.09 -13.23
N THR A 216 -14.70 -18.54 -12.55
CA THR A 216 -13.30 -18.37 -13.01
C THR A 216 -13.06 -19.16 -14.28
N VAL A 217 -13.52 -20.41 -14.31
CA VAL A 217 -13.48 -21.31 -15.47
C VAL A 217 -14.30 -20.73 -16.64
N GLY A 218 -15.49 -20.19 -16.37
CA GLY A 218 -16.31 -19.50 -17.37
C GLY A 218 -15.59 -18.30 -17.99
N SER A 219 -14.99 -17.45 -17.16
CA SER A 219 -14.22 -16.27 -17.61
C SER A 219 -13.03 -16.63 -18.50
N GLN A 220 -12.23 -17.61 -18.10
CA GLN A 220 -11.07 -18.05 -18.87
C GLN A 220 -11.47 -18.64 -20.22
N THR A 221 -12.60 -19.35 -20.26
CA THR A 221 -13.12 -19.96 -21.48
C THR A 221 -13.68 -18.92 -22.43
N GLU A 222 -14.41 -17.92 -21.90
CA GLU A 222 -14.92 -16.78 -22.68
C GLU A 222 -13.78 -15.97 -23.31
N LEU A 223 -12.73 -15.66 -22.54
CA LEU A 223 -11.54 -14.95 -23.05
C LEU A 223 -10.89 -15.70 -24.22
N ARG A 224 -10.80 -17.04 -24.12
CA ARG A 224 -10.23 -17.86 -25.19
C ARG A 224 -11.07 -17.82 -26.47
N VAL A 225 -12.40 -17.96 -26.35
CA VAL A 225 -13.32 -17.89 -27.50
C VAL A 225 -13.35 -16.49 -28.11
N MET A 226 -13.29 -15.43 -27.28
CA MET A 226 -13.20 -14.05 -27.75
C MET A 226 -11.91 -13.80 -28.54
N HIS A 227 -10.77 -14.28 -28.05
CA HIS A 227 -9.50 -14.19 -28.76
C HIS A 227 -9.50 -14.93 -30.11
N ASN A 228 -10.09 -16.13 -30.16
CA ASN A 228 -10.24 -16.88 -31.41
C ASN A 228 -11.19 -16.18 -32.39
N THR A 229 -12.32 -15.65 -31.91
CA THR A 229 -13.31 -14.95 -32.74
C THR A 229 -12.77 -13.63 -33.28
N GLN A 230 -12.05 -12.86 -32.45
CA GLN A 230 -11.37 -11.64 -32.88
C GLN A 230 -10.29 -11.94 -33.91
N SER A 231 -9.49 -12.99 -33.72
CA SER A 231 -8.47 -13.40 -34.69
C SER A 231 -9.09 -13.85 -36.02
N SER A 232 -10.20 -14.59 -35.99
CA SER A 232 -10.91 -15.01 -37.20
C SER A 232 -11.53 -13.82 -37.95
N LYS A 233 -12.20 -12.91 -37.25
CA LYS A 233 -12.76 -11.69 -37.86
C LYS A 233 -11.67 -10.75 -38.37
N LEU A 234 -10.55 -10.65 -37.67
CA LEU A 234 -9.40 -9.87 -38.12
C LEU A 234 -8.84 -10.46 -39.42
N ASN A 235 -8.71 -11.79 -39.51
CA ASN A 235 -8.27 -12.45 -40.74
C ASN A 235 -9.26 -12.27 -41.89
N GLU A 236 -10.56 -12.30 -41.62
CA GLU A 236 -11.62 -12.08 -42.61
C GLU A 236 -11.65 -10.62 -43.09
N ILE A 237 -11.44 -9.65 -42.19
CA ILE A 237 -11.26 -8.23 -42.51
C ILE A 237 -9.98 -8.02 -43.33
N ILE A 238 -8.87 -8.65 -42.96
CA ILE A 238 -7.62 -8.58 -43.73
C ILE A 238 -7.80 -9.17 -45.13
N LEU A 239 -8.47 -10.32 -45.26
CA LEU A 239 -8.76 -10.95 -46.55
C LEU A 239 -9.68 -10.07 -47.41
N SER A 240 -10.75 -9.51 -46.84
CA SER A 240 -11.67 -8.63 -47.57
C SER A 240 -11.02 -7.32 -47.99
N LEU A 241 -10.18 -6.71 -47.14
CA LEU A 241 -9.40 -5.52 -47.46
C LEU A 241 -8.38 -5.80 -48.58
N GLN A 242 -7.65 -6.92 -48.51
CA GLN A 242 -6.71 -7.33 -49.55
C GLN A 242 -7.40 -7.61 -50.89
N THR A 243 -8.60 -8.20 -50.84
CA THR A 243 -9.39 -8.49 -52.04
C THR A 243 -9.95 -7.20 -52.66
N SER A 244 -10.44 -6.27 -51.84
CA SER A 244 -10.89 -4.94 -52.26
C SER A 244 -9.75 -4.11 -52.84
N GLU A 245 -8.57 -4.14 -52.20
CA GLU A 245 -7.38 -3.43 -52.67
C GLU A 245 -6.86 -3.98 -54.00
N LYS A 246 -6.83 -5.32 -54.17
CA LYS A 246 -6.50 -5.93 -55.47
C LYS A 246 -7.50 -5.55 -56.56
N THR A 247 -8.78 -5.49 -56.23
CA THR A 247 -9.84 -5.11 -57.17
C THR A 247 -9.70 -3.63 -57.58
N ARG A 248 -9.43 -2.75 -56.62
CA ARG A 248 -9.16 -1.32 -56.84
C ARG A 248 -7.91 -1.11 -57.68
N GLN A 249 -6.84 -1.86 -57.41
CA GLN A 249 -5.59 -1.77 -58.17
C GLN A 249 -5.79 -2.25 -59.62
N ALA A 250 -6.52 -3.35 -59.84
CA ALA A 250 -6.84 -3.84 -61.18
C ALA A 250 -7.69 -2.84 -61.99
N GLN A 251 -8.64 -2.14 -61.34
CA GLN A 251 -9.44 -1.10 -61.98
C GLN A 251 -8.60 0.13 -62.34
N ILE A 252 -7.68 0.55 -61.47
CA ILE A 252 -6.76 1.68 -61.73
C ILE A 252 -5.76 1.34 -62.83
N ASP A 253 -5.22 0.12 -62.84
CA ASP A 253 -4.29 -0.34 -63.86
C ASP A 253 -4.99 -0.46 -65.23
N GLY A 254 -6.25 -0.90 -65.25
CA GLY A 254 -7.10 -0.87 -66.43
C GLY A 254 -7.36 0.55 -66.95
N LEU A 255 -7.65 1.49 -66.06
CA LEU A 255 -7.86 2.91 -66.39
C LEU A 255 -6.58 3.55 -66.94
N ASN A 256 -5.44 3.31 -66.29
CA ASN A 256 -4.14 3.81 -66.72
C ASN A 256 -3.72 3.23 -68.07
N CYS A 257 -4.00 1.95 -68.33
CA CYS A 257 -3.74 1.32 -69.62
C CYS A 257 -4.60 1.94 -70.73
N ALA A 258 -5.88 2.22 -70.47
CA ALA A 258 -6.77 2.89 -71.41
C ALA A 258 -6.35 4.34 -71.70
N ILE A 259 -5.96 5.10 -70.67
CA ILE A 259 -5.47 6.47 -70.79
C ILE A 259 -4.14 6.52 -71.56
N SER A 260 -3.24 5.55 -71.34
CA SER A 260 -1.95 5.49 -72.02
C SER A 260 -2.03 5.19 -73.53
N ARG A 261 -3.14 4.60 -74.00
CA ARG A 261 -3.38 4.33 -75.43
C ARG A 261 -3.93 5.54 -76.20
N LEU A 262 -4.26 6.63 -75.50
CA LEU A 262 -4.77 7.87 -76.10
C LEU A 262 -3.63 8.91 -76.21
N GLU A 263 -2.73 8.73 -77.17
CA GLU A 263 -1.72 9.74 -77.52
C GLU A 263 -2.35 10.89 -78.34
N ILE A 264 -2.99 11.88 -77.69
CA ILE A 264 -3.47 13.09 -78.38
C ILE A 264 -3.26 14.35 -77.53
N SER A 265 -2.70 15.39 -78.18
CA SER A 265 -2.32 16.68 -77.57
C SER A 265 -3.49 17.46 -76.95
N SER A 266 -3.19 18.32 -75.97
CA SER A 266 -4.14 18.96 -75.04
C SER A 266 -5.13 19.99 -75.62
N ARG A 267 -5.35 20.04 -76.95
CA ARG A 267 -6.22 21.05 -77.59
C ARG A 267 -7.65 20.59 -77.93
N ASP A 268 -7.96 19.30 -77.88
CA ASP A 268 -9.29 18.78 -78.24
C ASP A 268 -10.01 18.15 -77.03
N HIS A 269 -10.57 18.97 -76.13
CA HIS A 269 -11.32 18.49 -74.95
C HIS A 269 -12.67 17.85 -75.31
N ASP A 270 -13.34 18.30 -76.37
CA ASP A 270 -14.68 17.81 -76.74
C ASP A 270 -14.63 16.39 -77.34
N ARG A 271 -13.59 16.07 -78.12
CA ARG A 271 -13.36 14.70 -78.63
C ARG A 271 -13.05 13.68 -77.53
N LYS A 272 -12.48 14.12 -76.40
CA LYS A 272 -12.26 13.25 -75.24
C LYS A 272 -13.58 12.83 -74.59
N LEU A 273 -14.56 13.73 -74.51
CA LEU A 273 -15.86 13.44 -73.93
C LEU A 273 -16.65 12.42 -74.77
N ASP A 274 -16.63 12.57 -76.10
CA ASP A 274 -17.33 11.64 -77.00
C ASP A 274 -16.76 10.21 -76.95
N LEU A 275 -15.43 10.07 -76.87
CA LEU A 275 -14.77 8.76 -76.75
C LEU A 275 -15.01 8.10 -75.38
N ILE A 276 -15.08 8.90 -74.30
CA ILE A 276 -15.44 8.41 -72.97
C ILE A 276 -16.90 7.94 -72.96
N MET A 277 -17.80 8.66 -73.63
CA MET A 277 -19.21 8.25 -73.77
C MET A 277 -19.36 6.97 -74.58
N GLN A 278 -18.67 6.82 -75.71
CA GLN A 278 -18.67 5.57 -76.48
C GLN A 278 -18.12 4.37 -75.70
N TRP A 279 -17.12 4.60 -74.84
CA TRP A 279 -16.56 3.53 -74.01
C TRP A 279 -17.50 3.11 -72.87
N LEU A 280 -18.24 4.05 -72.28
CA LEU A 280 -19.29 3.76 -71.29
C LEU A 280 -20.42 2.93 -71.91
N GLU A 281 -20.83 3.26 -73.13
CA GLU A 281 -21.83 2.49 -73.89
C GLU A 281 -21.33 1.07 -74.24
N ALA A 282 -20.07 0.93 -74.68
CA ALA A 282 -19.48 -0.38 -75.00
C ALA A 282 -19.26 -1.28 -73.76
N SER A 283 -19.14 -0.67 -72.58
CA SER A 283 -18.95 -1.37 -71.30
C SER A 283 -20.26 -1.75 -70.61
N GLY A 284 -21.41 -1.40 -71.20
CA GLY A 284 -22.74 -1.71 -70.66
C GLY A 284 -23.11 -0.95 -69.39
N LEU A 285 -22.41 0.15 -69.08
CA LEU A 285 -22.63 0.97 -67.89
C LEU A 285 -23.21 2.31 -68.32
N THR A 286 -24.48 2.58 -67.98
CA THR A 286 -25.08 3.89 -68.27
C THR A 286 -24.57 4.95 -67.29
N ILE A 287 -24.61 6.23 -67.68
CA ILE A 287 -24.29 7.35 -66.77
C ILE A 287 -25.19 7.29 -65.52
N ASN A 288 -26.43 6.81 -65.65
CA ASN A 288 -27.33 6.61 -64.50
C ASN A 288 -26.90 5.44 -63.61
N ASP A 289 -26.28 4.38 -64.16
CA ASP A 289 -25.69 3.30 -63.35
C ASP A 289 -24.47 3.81 -62.58
N LEU A 290 -23.66 4.68 -63.19
CA LEU A 290 -22.57 5.36 -62.50
C LEU A 290 -23.10 6.31 -61.44
N LEU A 291 -24.15 7.10 -61.71
CA LEU A 291 -24.75 8.01 -60.73
C LEU A 291 -25.39 7.25 -59.56
N THR A 292 -26.10 6.15 -59.80
CA THR A 292 -26.67 5.32 -58.73
C THR A 292 -25.59 4.57 -57.94
N THR A 293 -24.51 4.13 -58.60
CA THR A 293 -23.35 3.56 -57.90
C THR A 293 -22.62 4.63 -57.09
N ILE A 294 -22.51 5.86 -57.60
CA ILE A 294 -21.95 7.03 -56.89
C ILE A 294 -22.87 7.48 -55.75
N GLU A 295 -24.20 7.43 -55.89
CA GLU A 295 -25.16 7.75 -54.83
C GLU A 295 -25.17 6.69 -53.74
N ASN A 296 -25.11 5.40 -54.09
CA ASN A 296 -24.93 4.31 -53.14
C ASN A 296 -23.55 4.39 -52.47
N PHE A 297 -22.50 4.77 -53.23
CA PHE A 297 -21.18 5.03 -52.68
C PHE A 297 -21.18 6.27 -51.77
N HIS A 298 -21.90 7.34 -52.10
CA HIS A 298 -22.04 8.54 -51.28
C HIS A 298 -22.85 8.27 -50.02
N SER A 299 -23.90 7.44 -50.11
CA SER A 299 -24.73 6.98 -48.99
C SER A 299 -23.95 6.10 -48.03
N ILE A 300 -23.21 5.11 -48.56
CA ILE A 300 -22.35 4.23 -47.77
C ILE A 300 -21.17 5.04 -47.22
N GLN A 301 -20.60 5.97 -47.98
CA GLN A 301 -19.54 6.88 -47.53
C GLN A 301 -20.04 7.86 -46.49
N THR A 302 -21.27 8.39 -46.58
CA THR A 302 -21.83 9.27 -45.54
C THR A 302 -22.21 8.48 -44.30
N SER A 303 -22.73 7.25 -44.42
CA SER A 303 -22.99 6.38 -43.26
C SER A 303 -21.69 5.92 -42.60
N ALA A 304 -20.69 5.54 -43.39
CA ALA A 304 -19.38 5.20 -42.91
C ALA A 304 -18.66 6.43 -42.35
N GLN A 305 -18.75 7.61 -42.98
CA GLN A 305 -18.22 8.87 -42.42
C GLN A 305 -18.96 9.28 -41.16
N LEU A 306 -20.28 9.09 -41.04
CA LEU A 306 -21.01 9.39 -39.80
C LEU A 306 -20.55 8.50 -38.65
N ASP A 307 -20.45 7.20 -38.88
CA ASP A 307 -19.98 6.24 -37.87
C ASP A 307 -18.48 6.43 -37.60
N THR A 308 -17.69 6.71 -38.63
CA THR A 308 -16.26 7.02 -38.50
C THR A 308 -16.08 8.35 -37.76
N ASN A 309 -16.83 9.41 -38.05
CA ASN A 309 -16.74 10.72 -37.39
C ASN A 309 -17.29 10.69 -35.96
N GLN A 310 -18.33 9.91 -35.68
CA GLN A 310 -18.77 9.65 -34.30
C GLN A 310 -17.70 8.87 -33.53
N LYS A 311 -17.11 7.84 -34.13
CA LYS A 311 -16.01 7.09 -33.55
C LYS A 311 -14.75 7.94 -33.42
N LEU A 312 -14.45 8.80 -34.38
CA LEU A 312 -13.28 9.69 -34.44
C LEU A 312 -13.44 10.83 -33.43
N PHE A 313 -14.61 11.43 -33.30
CA PHE A 313 -14.92 12.33 -32.19
C PHE A 313 -14.85 11.61 -30.85
N SER A 314 -15.36 10.38 -30.74
CA SER A 314 -15.23 9.62 -29.48
C SER A 314 -13.78 9.28 -29.14
N LEU A 315 -12.95 9.03 -30.17
CA LEU A 315 -11.51 8.77 -30.06
C LEU A 315 -10.73 10.04 -29.75
N GLN A 316 -11.05 11.16 -30.40
CA GLN A 316 -10.45 12.47 -30.21
C GLN A 316 -10.87 13.08 -28.87
N LEU A 317 -12.14 12.95 -28.50
CA LEU A 317 -12.63 13.22 -27.15
C LEU A 317 -11.85 12.32 -26.20
N SER A 318 -11.84 10.99 -26.38
CA SER A 318 -11.07 10.08 -25.53
C SER A 318 -9.56 10.40 -25.48
N GLN A 319 -8.96 10.93 -26.55
CA GLN A 319 -7.56 11.36 -26.60
C GLN A 319 -7.37 12.69 -25.86
N ALA A 320 -8.24 13.67 -26.07
CA ALA A 320 -8.27 14.91 -25.29
C ALA A 320 -8.52 14.60 -23.80
N LEU A 321 -9.45 13.69 -23.49
CA LEU A 321 -9.73 13.13 -22.17
C LEU A 321 -8.51 12.38 -21.61
N ALA A 322 -7.74 11.68 -22.44
CA ALA A 322 -6.50 11.03 -22.02
C ALA A 322 -5.45 12.07 -21.60
N THR A 323 -5.32 13.17 -22.36
CA THR A 323 -4.48 14.32 -22.02
C THR A 323 -4.92 14.99 -20.72
N PHE A 324 -6.23 15.10 -20.45
CA PHE A 324 -6.76 15.62 -19.17
C PHE A 324 -6.62 14.61 -18.01
N SER A 325 -6.73 13.30 -18.27
CA SER A 325 -6.67 12.24 -17.24
C SER A 325 -5.27 11.98 -16.69
N GLN A 326 -4.22 12.36 -17.43
CA GLN A 326 -2.84 12.21 -16.97
C GLN A 326 -2.49 13.17 -15.81
N SER A 327 -3.31 14.20 -15.53
CA SER A 327 -3.07 15.19 -14.48
C SER A 327 -4.15 15.26 -13.39
N LEU A 328 -5.32 14.65 -13.58
CA LEU A 328 -6.50 14.82 -12.73
C LEU A 328 -7.14 13.48 -12.33
N GLU A 329 -7.33 13.26 -11.02
CA GLU A 329 -7.94 12.04 -10.46
C GLU A 329 -9.43 11.90 -10.87
N ASP A 330 -9.90 10.64 -10.99
CA ASP A 330 -11.29 10.33 -11.36
C ASP A 330 -12.30 10.87 -10.31
N PRO A 331 -13.34 11.64 -10.71
CA PRO A 331 -14.30 12.25 -9.78
C PRO A 331 -15.06 11.25 -8.91
N LYS A 332 -15.34 10.04 -9.42
CA LYS A 332 -16.05 8.99 -8.68
C LYS A 332 -15.15 8.37 -7.61
N SER A 333 -13.86 8.20 -7.92
CA SER A 333 -12.85 7.72 -6.97
C SER A 333 -12.62 8.71 -5.83
N LEU A 334 -12.53 10.01 -6.13
CA LEU A 334 -12.48 11.09 -5.15
C LEU A 334 -13.71 11.11 -4.24
N TYR A 335 -14.90 11.00 -4.83
CA TYR A 335 -16.16 10.93 -4.06
C TYR A 335 -16.17 9.73 -3.10
N LYS A 336 -15.79 8.53 -3.57
CA LYS A 336 -15.70 7.32 -2.73
C LYS A 336 -14.73 7.49 -1.56
N HIS A 337 -13.59 8.14 -1.81
CA HIS A 337 -12.61 8.42 -0.76
C HIS A 337 -13.17 9.34 0.33
N HIS A 338 -13.78 10.46 -0.05
CA HIS A 338 -14.39 11.39 0.92
C HIS A 338 -15.62 10.81 1.61
N LEU A 339 -16.42 10.00 0.92
CA LEU A 339 -17.53 9.25 1.51
C LEU A 339 -17.05 8.27 2.58
N PHE A 340 -15.93 7.58 2.33
CA PHE A 340 -15.29 6.72 3.32
C PHE A 340 -14.81 7.50 4.55
N LEU A 341 -14.14 8.65 4.37
CA LEU A 341 -13.68 9.48 5.48
C LEU A 341 -14.84 10.03 6.32
N ARG A 342 -15.91 10.48 5.66
CA ARG A 342 -17.16 10.93 6.29
C ARG A 342 -17.79 9.81 7.10
N ASN A 343 -17.92 8.60 6.55
CA ASN A 343 -18.48 7.45 7.24
C ASN A 343 -17.63 7.01 8.44
N ARG A 344 -16.30 7.09 8.32
CA ARG A 344 -15.38 6.83 9.44
C ARG A 344 -15.57 7.83 10.58
N ARG A 345 -15.74 9.12 10.29
CA ARG A 345 -16.03 10.16 11.29
C ARG A 345 -17.41 9.96 11.93
N ALA A 346 -18.44 9.66 11.13
CA ALA A 346 -19.78 9.36 11.62
C ALA A 346 -19.85 8.12 12.53
N SER A 347 -18.97 7.13 12.32
CA SER A 347 -18.84 5.93 13.18
C SER A 347 -18.07 6.16 14.50
N GLY A 348 -17.67 7.40 14.82
CA GLY A 348 -16.95 7.74 16.06
C GLY A 348 -15.45 7.45 16.03
N ARG A 349 -14.89 6.94 14.93
CA ARG A 349 -13.45 6.61 14.76
C ARG A 349 -12.60 7.77 14.22
N GLY A 350 -13.11 9.00 14.27
CA GLY A 350 -12.42 10.22 13.80
C GLY A 350 -12.82 11.47 14.59
N ALA A 351 -12.01 12.52 14.54
CA ALA A 351 -12.28 13.77 15.24
C ALA A 351 -13.55 14.45 14.68
N ALA A 352 -14.68 14.29 15.37
CA ALA A 352 -15.93 14.96 15.04
C ALA A 352 -15.93 16.39 15.61
N VAL A 353 -16.20 17.38 14.77
CA VAL A 353 -16.31 18.79 15.18
C VAL A 353 -17.79 19.15 15.22
N SER A 354 -18.32 19.46 16.41
CA SER A 354 -19.68 19.96 16.53
C SER A 354 -19.76 21.40 15.99
N THR A 355 -20.62 21.61 14.99
CA THR A 355 -20.88 22.92 14.39
C THR A 355 -22.26 23.47 14.74
N ASN A 356 -22.52 24.73 14.41
CA ASN A 356 -23.79 25.45 14.60
C ASN A 356 -24.94 25.00 13.68
N GLU A 357 -24.95 23.73 13.24
CA GLU A 357 -25.95 23.18 12.30
C GLU A 357 -26.15 24.08 11.06
N PHE A 358 -25.05 24.56 10.47
CA PHE A 358 -25.08 25.57 9.41
C PHE A 358 -25.89 25.16 8.16
N TRP A 359 -26.10 23.86 7.95
CA TRP A 359 -26.97 23.31 6.90
C TRP A 359 -28.44 23.73 7.05
N LEU A 360 -28.89 24.11 8.25
CA LEU A 360 -30.23 24.67 8.51
C LEU A 360 -30.32 26.20 8.25
N SER A 361 -29.28 26.81 7.69
CA SER A 361 -29.27 28.26 7.46
C SER A 361 -30.39 28.71 6.51
N PRO A 362 -31.18 29.76 6.85
CA PRO A 362 -32.18 30.34 5.95
C PRO A 362 -31.60 30.86 4.63
N LYS A 363 -30.29 31.12 4.57
CA LYS A 363 -29.58 31.50 3.35
C LYS A 363 -29.45 30.32 2.37
N LEU A 364 -29.15 29.12 2.86
CA LEU A 364 -29.08 27.90 2.05
C LEU A 364 -30.46 27.50 1.53
N ALA A 365 -31.49 27.58 2.39
CA ALA A 365 -32.86 27.32 2.00
C ALA A 365 -33.29 28.23 0.83
N ARG A 366 -33.05 29.54 0.93
CA ARG A 366 -33.32 30.52 -0.14
C ARG A 366 -32.54 30.28 -1.42
N TRP A 367 -31.25 29.90 -1.31
CA TRP A 367 -30.44 29.57 -2.48
C TRP A 367 -30.98 28.36 -3.23
N SER A 368 -31.38 27.31 -2.50
CA SER A 368 -31.90 26.07 -3.09
C SER A 368 -33.25 26.27 -3.79
N SER A 369 -34.13 27.11 -3.24
CA SER A 369 -35.48 27.36 -3.76
C SER A 369 -35.56 28.46 -4.82
N CYS A 370 -34.46 29.17 -5.07
CA CYS A 370 -34.42 30.26 -6.04
C CYS A 370 -34.68 29.77 -7.49
N ALA A 371 -35.50 30.49 -8.26
CA ALA A 371 -35.93 30.08 -9.60
C ALA A 371 -34.88 30.29 -10.71
N HIS A 372 -33.81 31.06 -10.45
CA HIS A 372 -32.74 31.37 -11.40
C HIS A 372 -31.40 30.71 -11.00
N SER A 373 -30.40 30.78 -11.89
CA SER A 373 -29.05 30.27 -11.62
C SER A 373 -28.40 31.08 -10.49
N SER A 374 -27.81 30.42 -9.49
CA SER A 374 -27.40 31.07 -8.22
C SER A 374 -26.21 30.40 -7.53
N LEU A 375 -25.42 31.20 -6.80
CA LEU A 375 -24.21 30.81 -6.06
C LEU A 375 -24.43 30.87 -4.54
N ALA A 376 -23.91 29.90 -3.78
CA ALA A 376 -23.82 29.95 -2.31
C ALA A 376 -22.38 29.68 -1.85
N ILE A 377 -21.95 30.36 -0.77
CA ILE A 377 -20.59 30.22 -0.22
C ILE A 377 -20.66 29.73 1.22
N ILE A 378 -20.13 28.53 1.49
CA ILE A 378 -19.99 28.00 2.84
C ILE A 378 -18.64 28.45 3.39
N ARG A 379 -18.68 29.31 4.41
CA ARG A 379 -17.48 29.90 5.02
C ARG A 379 -17.20 29.27 6.37
N GLY A 380 -16.02 28.70 6.57
CA GLY A 380 -15.56 28.26 7.88
C GLY A 380 -14.09 28.56 8.13
N SER A 381 -13.61 28.20 9.32
CA SER A 381 -12.17 28.12 9.61
C SER A 381 -11.62 26.78 9.13
N PHE A 382 -10.29 26.67 9.00
CA PHE A 382 -9.63 25.41 8.68
C PHE A 382 -9.95 24.27 9.66
N THR A 383 -10.29 24.61 10.92
CA THR A 383 -10.75 23.65 11.94
C THR A 383 -12.12 23.06 11.64
N THR A 384 -12.97 23.74 10.87
CA THR A 384 -14.31 23.28 10.46
C THR A 384 -14.34 22.58 9.10
N ARG A 385 -13.18 22.44 8.43
CA ARG A 385 -13.07 21.90 7.05
C ARG A 385 -13.75 20.54 6.88
N TRP A 386 -13.60 19.66 7.87
CA TRP A 386 -14.15 18.31 7.80
C TRP A 386 -15.68 18.32 7.79
N ALA A 387 -16.31 19.15 8.64
CA ALA A 387 -17.77 19.31 8.65
C ALA A 387 -18.30 19.94 7.35
N ILE A 388 -17.52 20.84 6.73
CA ILE A 388 -17.86 21.47 5.45
C ILE A 388 -17.75 20.47 4.29
N GLN A 389 -16.70 19.64 4.27
CA GLN A 389 -16.52 18.60 3.27
C GLN A 389 -17.57 17.48 3.43
N ASP A 390 -17.87 17.07 4.66
CA ASP A 390 -18.91 16.08 4.93
C ASP A 390 -20.28 16.57 4.42
N PHE A 391 -20.62 17.85 4.62
CA PHE A 391 -21.83 18.47 4.05
C PHE A 391 -21.85 18.48 2.51
N ALA A 392 -20.70 18.73 1.87
CA ALA A 392 -20.58 18.68 0.41
C ALA A 392 -20.84 17.27 -0.14
N ILE A 393 -20.36 16.24 0.55
CA ILE A 393 -20.63 14.83 0.21
C ILE A 393 -22.11 14.49 0.37
N ASP A 394 -22.74 14.97 1.44
CA ASP A 394 -24.17 14.75 1.66
C ASP A 394 -25.02 15.39 0.54
N ILE A 395 -24.62 16.57 0.04
CA ILE A 395 -25.29 17.21 -1.12
C ILE A 395 -25.09 16.38 -2.39
N ILE A 396 -23.85 16.00 -2.72
CA ILE A 396 -23.55 15.20 -3.92
C ILE A 396 -24.36 13.90 -3.90
N GLN A 397 -24.42 13.24 -2.74
CA GLN A 397 -25.22 12.03 -2.57
C GLN A 397 -26.70 12.29 -2.82
N ALA A 398 -27.28 13.34 -2.21
CA ALA A 398 -28.70 13.67 -2.34
C ALA A 398 -29.10 14.00 -3.79
N VAL A 399 -28.34 14.83 -4.49
CA VAL A 399 -28.67 15.23 -5.88
C VAL A 399 -28.49 14.07 -6.87
N THR A 400 -27.48 13.21 -6.64
CA THR A 400 -27.26 12.02 -7.46
C THR A 400 -28.39 11.00 -7.27
N MET A 401 -28.87 10.83 -6.03
CA MET A 401 -30.05 9.97 -5.75
C MET A 401 -31.32 10.48 -6.42
N MET A 402 -31.46 11.80 -6.60
CA MET A 402 -32.58 12.43 -7.31
C MET A 402 -32.41 12.44 -8.84
N ARG A 403 -31.35 11.83 -9.39
CA ARG A 403 -30.99 11.85 -10.82
C ARG A 403 -30.85 13.27 -11.40
N ILE A 404 -30.50 14.24 -10.56
CA ILE A 404 -30.20 15.61 -10.99
C ILE A 404 -28.72 15.65 -11.42
N PRO A 405 -28.38 16.15 -12.62
CA PRO A 405 -27.00 16.26 -13.04
C PRO A 405 -26.16 17.06 -12.04
N ALA A 406 -25.03 16.50 -11.63
CA ALA A 406 -24.13 17.12 -10.66
C ALA A 406 -22.67 16.96 -11.07
N VAL A 407 -21.90 18.00 -10.83
CA VAL A 407 -20.49 18.12 -11.18
C VAL A 407 -19.74 18.59 -9.94
N TRP A 408 -18.57 18.02 -9.64
CA TRP A 408 -17.87 18.38 -8.40
C TRP A 408 -16.35 18.36 -8.50
N VAL A 409 -15.72 19.11 -7.58
CA VAL A 409 -14.27 19.17 -7.39
C VAL A 409 -13.98 19.09 -5.89
N LEU A 410 -13.28 18.03 -5.49
CA LEU A 410 -12.93 17.69 -4.10
C LEU A 410 -11.42 17.45 -3.98
N GLY A 411 -10.85 17.61 -2.78
CA GLY A 411 -9.40 17.42 -2.57
C GLY A 411 -8.91 15.98 -2.75
N SER A 412 -7.70 15.78 -3.28
CA SER A 412 -7.11 14.44 -3.47
C SER A 412 -6.72 13.76 -2.16
N ALA A 413 -6.82 12.42 -2.15
CA ALA A 413 -6.37 11.50 -1.10
C ALA A 413 -4.83 11.38 -1.06
N ASN A 414 -4.18 11.51 -2.21
CA ASN A 414 -2.76 11.28 -2.43
C ASN A 414 -1.98 12.59 -2.36
N LYS A 415 -1.98 13.17 -1.16
CA LYS A 415 -1.29 14.42 -0.90
C LYS A 415 0.22 14.36 -1.15
N MET A 416 0.83 13.16 -1.20
CA MET A 416 2.27 13.00 -1.47
C MET A 416 2.69 13.04 -2.95
N THR A 417 1.78 12.96 -3.94
CA THR A 417 2.16 12.85 -5.38
C THR A 417 1.73 14.00 -6.29
N SER A 418 0.84 14.91 -5.89
CA SER A 418 0.49 16.07 -6.74
C SER A 418 0.51 17.39 -5.96
N ASN A 419 1.64 18.10 -6.03
CA ASN A 419 1.77 19.47 -5.50
C ASN A 419 1.14 20.55 -6.41
N ALA A 420 0.37 20.18 -7.44
CA ALA A 420 -0.28 21.14 -8.34
C ALA A 420 -1.71 21.45 -7.83
N MET A 421 -1.88 22.51 -7.04
CA MET A 421 -3.19 23.15 -6.93
C MET A 421 -3.67 23.50 -8.34
N LEU A 422 -4.94 23.24 -8.67
CA LEU A 422 -5.46 23.51 -10.00
C LEU A 422 -5.38 25.00 -10.31
N SER A 423 -4.94 25.36 -11.51
CA SER A 423 -5.17 26.73 -11.97
C SER A 423 -6.68 26.95 -12.16
N PRO A 424 -7.18 28.19 -12.08
CA PRO A 424 -8.57 28.49 -12.43
C PRO A 424 -8.97 27.97 -13.82
N VAL A 425 -8.03 27.93 -14.76
CA VAL A 425 -8.25 27.37 -16.11
C VAL A 425 -8.41 25.85 -16.06
N ASP A 426 -7.56 25.15 -15.30
CA ASP A 426 -7.64 23.68 -15.17
C ASP A 426 -8.90 23.24 -14.46
N LEU A 427 -9.38 24.02 -13.49
CA LEU A 427 -10.66 23.81 -12.84
C LEU A 427 -11.81 23.85 -13.86
N VAL A 428 -11.86 24.89 -14.68
CA VAL A 428 -12.94 25.04 -15.68
C VAL A 428 -12.84 23.96 -16.74
N ARG A 429 -11.64 23.60 -17.21
CA ARG A 429 -11.42 22.43 -18.08
C ARG A 429 -11.96 21.14 -17.46
N TYR A 430 -11.70 20.93 -16.16
CA TYR A 430 -12.16 19.74 -15.44
C TYR A 430 -13.68 19.71 -15.25
N LEU A 431 -14.33 20.86 -15.01
CA LEU A 431 -15.78 20.96 -14.97
C LEU A 431 -16.40 20.73 -16.34
N THR A 432 -15.81 21.29 -17.40
CA THR A 432 -16.22 21.07 -18.80
C THR A 432 -16.09 19.61 -19.21
N TYR A 433 -14.98 18.96 -18.80
CA TYR A 433 -14.76 17.53 -18.96
C TYR A 433 -15.90 16.69 -18.36
N GLN A 434 -16.27 16.98 -17.10
CA GLN A 434 -17.33 16.23 -16.44
C GLN A 434 -18.70 16.52 -17.06
N ALA A 435 -18.97 17.77 -17.46
CA ALA A 435 -20.22 18.14 -18.10
C ALA A 435 -20.44 17.40 -19.43
N LEU A 436 -19.41 17.28 -20.28
CA LEU A 436 -19.49 16.57 -21.56
C LEU A 436 -19.79 15.05 -21.43
N ARG A 437 -19.57 14.47 -20.24
CA ARG A 437 -19.86 13.05 -19.96
C ARG A 437 -21.29 12.80 -19.47
N ILE A 438 -22.09 13.85 -19.29
CA ILE A 438 -23.50 13.72 -18.94
C ILE A 438 -24.25 13.31 -20.22
N GLU A 439 -24.96 12.18 -20.14
CA GLU A 439 -25.68 11.60 -21.29
C GLU A 439 -26.73 12.57 -21.85
N GLY A 440 -26.76 12.74 -23.18
CA GLY A 440 -27.80 13.50 -23.90
C GLY A 440 -27.42 14.89 -24.44
N ILE A 441 -26.17 15.35 -24.27
CA ILE A 441 -25.75 16.71 -24.69
C ILE A 441 -25.49 16.85 -26.20
N ILE A 442 -25.02 15.80 -26.87
CA ILE A 442 -24.57 15.89 -28.27
C ILE A 442 -25.47 15.07 -29.19
N THR A 443 -26.16 15.75 -30.12
CA THR A 443 -27.25 15.13 -30.91
C THR A 443 -27.01 15.09 -32.42
N THR A 444 -26.03 15.83 -32.97
CA THR A 444 -25.76 15.88 -34.43
C THR A 444 -24.27 16.02 -34.80
N GLU A 445 -23.87 15.54 -35.99
CA GLU A 445 -22.49 15.59 -36.52
C GLU A 445 -21.95 17.02 -36.66
N LYS A 446 -22.79 17.96 -37.09
CA LYS A 446 -22.42 19.38 -37.21
C LYS A 446 -22.11 20.01 -35.85
N GLN A 447 -22.81 19.60 -34.80
CA GLN A 447 -22.51 20.02 -33.42
C GLN A 447 -21.23 19.37 -32.91
N LEU A 448 -20.99 18.09 -33.20
CA LEU A 448 -19.76 17.36 -32.85
C LEU A 448 -18.50 18.04 -33.41
N SER A 449 -18.51 18.36 -34.71
CA SER A 449 -17.40 19.02 -35.39
C SER A 449 -17.17 20.46 -34.89
N LEU A 450 -18.25 21.23 -34.68
CA LEU A 450 -18.16 22.59 -34.14
C LEU A 450 -17.58 22.60 -32.72
N ARG A 451 -18.03 21.69 -31.85
CA ARG A 451 -17.54 21.58 -30.46
C ARG A 451 -16.08 21.12 -30.40
N HIS A 452 -15.65 20.27 -31.34
CA HIS A 452 -14.24 19.88 -31.48
C HIS A 452 -13.35 21.08 -31.84
N SER A 453 -13.73 21.86 -32.86
CA SER A 453 -12.99 23.09 -33.23
C SER A 453 -12.90 24.09 -32.07
N GLN A 454 -14.01 24.28 -31.35
CA GLN A 454 -14.07 25.18 -30.18
C GLN A 454 -13.19 24.71 -29.01
N LEU A 455 -13.03 23.39 -28.81
CA LEU A 455 -12.15 22.82 -27.79
C LEU A 455 -10.67 23.02 -28.14
N GLU A 456 -10.30 22.97 -29.43
CA GLU A 456 -8.92 23.19 -29.89
C GLU A 456 -8.53 24.67 -29.90
N GLU A 457 -9.50 25.57 -30.11
CA GLU A 457 -9.27 27.02 -30.15
C GLU A 457 -9.22 27.69 -28.76
N ALA A 458 -9.83 27.08 -27.73
CA ALA A 458 -9.94 27.66 -26.39
C ALA A 458 -8.59 27.69 -25.63
N LYS A 459 -8.02 28.88 -25.44
CA LYS A 459 -6.68 29.05 -24.83
C LYS A 459 -6.70 29.80 -23.50
N THR A 460 -7.70 30.64 -23.25
CA THR A 460 -7.80 31.50 -22.05
C THR A 460 -8.86 31.02 -21.05
N SER A 461 -8.82 31.47 -19.80
CA SER A 461 -9.85 31.15 -18.80
C SER A 461 -11.26 31.58 -19.24
N GLN A 462 -11.34 32.67 -20.01
CA GLN A 462 -12.60 33.21 -20.49
C GLN A 462 -13.19 32.33 -21.60
N ASP A 463 -12.36 31.89 -22.55
CA ASP A 463 -12.77 30.98 -23.63
C ASP A 463 -13.32 29.66 -23.05
N TRP A 464 -12.63 29.13 -22.02
CA TRP A 464 -13.07 27.91 -21.33
C TRP A 464 -14.37 28.10 -20.54
N LEU A 465 -14.58 29.26 -19.92
CA LEU A 465 -15.82 29.59 -19.22
C LEU A 465 -17.00 29.81 -20.17
N GLU A 466 -16.76 30.42 -21.32
CA GLU A 466 -17.78 30.63 -22.35
C GLU A 466 -18.20 29.30 -22.99
N LEU A 467 -17.23 28.42 -23.26
CA LEU A 467 -17.50 27.05 -23.69
C LEU A 467 -18.29 26.25 -22.63
N PHE A 468 -17.90 26.36 -21.35
CA PHE A 468 -18.62 25.73 -20.25
C PHE A 468 -20.05 26.25 -20.11
N LYS A 469 -20.26 27.56 -20.27
CA LYS A 469 -21.58 28.20 -20.30
C LYS A 469 -22.45 27.60 -21.41
N LEU A 470 -21.92 27.48 -22.63
CA LEU A 470 -22.66 26.92 -23.77
C LEU A 470 -23.05 25.45 -23.55
N ILE A 471 -22.14 24.64 -23.00
CA ILE A 471 -22.41 23.22 -22.73
C ILE A 471 -23.47 23.05 -21.63
N THR A 472 -23.41 23.89 -20.59
CA THR A 472 -24.38 23.83 -19.49
C THR A 472 -25.76 24.35 -19.89
N GLN A 473 -25.86 25.23 -20.89
CA GLN A 473 -27.15 25.66 -21.47
C GLN A 473 -27.88 24.50 -22.17
N ASP A 474 -27.15 23.56 -22.79
CA ASP A 474 -27.71 22.46 -23.56
C ASP A 474 -28.23 21.29 -22.69
N LEU A 475 -27.91 21.26 -21.39
CA LEU A 475 -28.26 20.17 -20.47
C LEU A 475 -29.77 20.03 -20.17
N GLY A 476 -30.53 21.13 -20.20
CA GLY A 476 -31.94 21.16 -19.83
C GLY A 476 -32.20 20.85 -18.34
N GLY A 477 -33.05 21.63 -17.67
CA GLY A 477 -33.44 21.35 -16.28
C GLY A 477 -32.52 22.02 -15.23
N GLN A 478 -32.08 21.30 -14.20
CA GLN A 478 -31.31 21.86 -13.09
C GLN A 478 -29.99 21.10 -12.89
N VAL A 479 -28.89 21.82 -12.67
CA VAL A 479 -27.53 21.26 -12.52
C VAL A 479 -26.87 21.79 -11.26
N TYR A 480 -26.26 20.91 -10.47
CA TYR A 480 -25.52 21.27 -9.26
C TYR A 480 -24.00 21.22 -9.49
N ILE A 481 -23.29 22.24 -9.03
CA ILE A 481 -21.83 22.34 -9.10
C ILE A 481 -21.28 22.55 -7.69
N ILE A 482 -20.42 21.65 -7.21
CA ILE A 482 -19.81 21.71 -5.88
C ILE A 482 -18.30 21.86 -6.01
N ILE A 483 -17.73 22.94 -5.48
CA ILE A 483 -16.30 23.24 -5.64
C ILE A 483 -15.65 23.47 -4.27
N ASP A 484 -14.66 22.64 -3.93
CA ASP A 484 -13.76 22.87 -2.81
C ASP A 484 -12.61 23.79 -3.24
N LEU A 485 -12.64 25.07 -2.84
CA LEU A 485 -11.63 26.04 -3.29
C LEU A 485 -10.23 25.78 -2.72
N ALA A 486 -10.08 24.91 -1.72
CA ALA A 486 -8.77 24.46 -1.26
C ALA A 486 -8.02 23.61 -2.30
N THR A 487 -8.67 23.17 -3.37
CA THR A 487 -8.03 22.45 -4.49
C THR A 487 -7.54 23.38 -5.60
N VAL A 488 -7.84 24.68 -5.51
CA VAL A 488 -7.58 25.67 -6.56
C VAL A 488 -6.57 26.70 -6.05
N SER A 489 -5.57 27.01 -6.87
CA SER A 489 -4.56 28.02 -6.55
C SER A 489 -5.20 29.41 -6.52
N SER A 490 -5.03 30.14 -5.42
CA SER A 490 -5.71 31.42 -5.19
C SER A 490 -5.12 32.63 -5.96
N GLY A 491 -4.20 32.41 -6.91
CA GLY A 491 -3.75 33.43 -7.87
C GLY A 491 -3.13 34.74 -7.34
N LEU A 492 -2.76 34.87 -6.05
CA LEU A 492 -2.25 36.12 -5.46
C LEU A 492 -0.76 36.40 -5.80
N LYS A 493 -0.39 36.33 -7.09
CA LYS A 493 0.89 36.82 -7.62
C LYS A 493 0.65 37.52 -8.96
N GLY A 494 0.41 38.83 -8.93
CA GLY A 494 0.48 39.70 -10.11
C GLY A 494 -0.84 40.38 -10.47
N SER A 495 -0.77 41.70 -10.64
CA SER A 495 -1.85 42.65 -10.90
C SER A 495 -2.52 42.49 -12.28
N GLY A 496 -3.18 41.35 -12.54
CA GLY A 496 -3.94 41.15 -13.78
C GLY A 496 -4.74 39.85 -13.94
N GLN A 497 -4.69 38.90 -12.99
CA GLN A 497 -5.52 37.69 -13.07
C GLN A 497 -6.93 37.93 -12.50
N ALA A 498 -7.95 37.61 -13.30
CA ALA A 498 -9.35 37.74 -12.92
C ALA A 498 -9.73 36.79 -11.77
N ASN A 499 -10.55 37.29 -10.84
CA ASN A 499 -11.01 36.55 -9.68
C ASN A 499 -12.02 35.47 -10.10
N LEU A 500 -11.71 34.19 -9.90
CA LEU A 500 -12.57 33.07 -10.28
C LEU A 500 -13.98 33.17 -9.69
N ILE A 501 -14.14 33.66 -8.45
CA ILE A 501 -15.46 33.82 -7.82
C ILE A 501 -16.27 34.88 -8.56
N TYR A 502 -15.60 35.96 -9.01
CA TYR A 502 -16.21 37.01 -9.83
C TYR A 502 -16.60 36.47 -11.22
N GLN A 503 -15.71 35.73 -11.89
CA GLN A 503 -15.96 35.14 -13.21
C GLN A 503 -17.12 34.14 -13.20
N LEU A 504 -17.21 33.28 -12.17
CA LEU A 504 -18.34 32.38 -12.00
C LEU A 504 -19.64 33.14 -11.73
N ASN A 505 -19.58 34.25 -10.99
CA ASN A 505 -20.76 35.07 -10.75
C ASN A 505 -21.24 35.77 -12.04
N GLU A 506 -20.34 36.35 -12.84
CA GLU A 506 -20.71 36.96 -14.13
C GLU A 506 -21.26 35.93 -15.12
N MET A 507 -20.72 34.71 -15.14
CA MET A 507 -21.28 33.63 -15.96
C MET A 507 -22.72 33.33 -15.55
N LEU A 508 -23.04 33.30 -14.25
CA LEU A 508 -24.40 33.09 -13.76
C LEU A 508 -25.34 34.26 -14.09
N GLU A 509 -24.85 35.50 -14.04
CA GLU A 509 -25.61 36.70 -14.42
C GLU A 509 -25.90 36.71 -15.93
N GLY A 510 -24.90 36.41 -16.77
CA GLY A 510 -25.09 36.23 -18.21
C GLY A 510 -25.97 35.04 -18.58
N LEU A 511 -26.07 34.02 -17.72
CA LEU A 511 -27.05 32.94 -17.85
C LEU A 511 -28.47 33.38 -17.45
N ASN A 512 -28.63 34.50 -16.73
CA ASN A 512 -29.90 35.05 -16.25
C ASN A 512 -30.44 36.19 -17.15
N ASP A 513 -29.59 36.92 -17.89
CA ASP A 513 -29.94 38.08 -18.75
C ASP A 513 -30.49 37.75 -20.17
N GLU A 514 -30.38 36.52 -20.66
CA GLU A 514 -30.86 36.16 -22.01
C GLU A 514 -32.41 36.22 -22.12
N ARG A 515 -32.91 36.88 -23.19
CA ARG A 515 -34.34 37.24 -23.42
C ARG A 515 -35.33 36.06 -23.28
N PRO A 516 -36.57 36.30 -22.81
CA PRO A 516 -37.47 35.29 -22.22
C PRO A 516 -38.16 34.27 -23.16
N HIS A 517 -37.67 34.02 -24.38
CA HIS A 517 -38.42 33.25 -25.39
C HIS A 517 -38.01 31.78 -25.59
N LYS A 518 -37.10 31.19 -24.81
CA LYS A 518 -36.76 29.74 -24.88
C LYS A 518 -37.38 28.96 -23.72
N ARG A 519 -38.26 27.99 -24.04
CA ARG A 519 -39.09 27.20 -23.09
C ARG A 519 -38.34 26.19 -22.19
N ASN A 520 -37.03 25.99 -22.35
CA ASN A 520 -36.21 25.06 -21.53
C ASN A 520 -34.90 25.74 -21.10
N ARG A 521 -34.92 26.50 -19.99
CA ARG A 521 -33.71 27.16 -19.45
C ARG A 521 -33.06 26.29 -18.38
N THR A 522 -31.78 25.97 -18.54
CA THR A 522 -31.00 25.25 -17.51
C THR A 522 -30.74 26.15 -16.30
N LYS A 523 -31.03 25.66 -15.09
CA LYS A 523 -30.77 26.33 -13.81
C LYS A 523 -29.48 25.79 -13.20
N VAL A 524 -28.46 26.63 -13.10
CA VAL A 524 -27.15 26.24 -12.54
C VAL A 524 -27.07 26.67 -11.08
N LYS A 525 -26.82 25.70 -10.18
CA LYS A 525 -26.72 25.91 -8.73
C LYS A 525 -25.29 25.60 -8.28
N ILE A 526 -24.54 26.62 -7.86
CA ILE A 526 -23.13 26.48 -7.47
C ILE A 526 -22.97 26.62 -5.95
N ILE A 527 -22.21 25.72 -5.33
CA ILE A 527 -21.72 25.81 -3.94
C ILE A 527 -20.20 25.91 -3.94
N LEU A 528 -19.67 26.93 -3.25
CA LEU A 528 -18.24 27.07 -2.99
C LEU A 528 -17.93 26.80 -1.52
N LEU A 529 -16.95 25.93 -1.26
CA LEU A 529 -16.45 25.66 0.08
C LEU A 529 -15.21 26.53 0.33
N VAL A 530 -15.27 27.41 1.33
CA VAL A 530 -14.20 28.38 1.63
C VAL A 530 -13.79 28.25 3.10
N TYR A 531 -12.61 27.71 3.33
CA TYR A 531 -12.00 27.63 4.66
C TYR A 531 -10.50 28.01 4.69
N GLU A 532 -9.94 28.39 3.54
CA GLU A 532 -8.58 28.95 3.43
C GLU A 532 -8.58 30.49 3.44
N TYR A 533 -7.56 31.08 4.06
CA TYR A 533 -7.47 32.53 4.23
C TYR A 533 -7.35 33.33 2.92
N ASN A 534 -6.63 32.81 1.94
CA ASN A 534 -6.41 33.51 0.68
C ASN A 534 -7.70 33.75 -0.11
N TRP A 535 -8.60 32.77 -0.12
CA TRP A 535 -9.91 32.89 -0.74
C TRP A 535 -10.86 33.80 0.06
N MET A 536 -10.67 33.93 1.38
CA MET A 536 -11.49 34.81 2.22
C MET A 536 -11.32 36.30 1.86
N SER A 537 -10.13 36.74 1.44
CA SER A 537 -9.89 38.13 1.01
C SER A 537 -10.38 38.43 -0.42
N LEU A 538 -10.72 37.39 -1.20
CA LEU A 538 -11.11 37.49 -2.60
C LEU A 538 -12.63 37.45 -2.81
N ILE A 539 -13.45 37.38 -1.76
CA ILE A 539 -14.91 37.40 -1.91
C ILE A 539 -15.34 38.85 -2.21
N PRO A 540 -15.95 39.15 -3.38
CA PRO A 540 -16.48 40.49 -3.69
C PRO A 540 -17.57 40.91 -2.69
N ARG A 541 -17.66 42.21 -2.38
CA ARG A 541 -18.61 42.73 -1.36
C ARG A 541 -20.06 42.51 -1.76
N GLU A 542 -20.33 42.45 -3.06
CA GLU A 542 -21.63 42.31 -3.70
C GLU A 542 -22.29 40.95 -3.42
N ILE A 543 -21.51 39.92 -3.04
CA ILE A 543 -22.01 38.54 -2.81
C ILE A 543 -21.94 38.09 -1.34
N TYR A 544 -21.72 39.01 -0.38
CA TYR A 544 -21.65 38.69 1.05
C TYR A 544 -22.99 38.20 1.63
N ASP A 545 -24.10 38.60 1.04
CA ASP A 545 -25.44 38.17 1.42
C ASP A 545 -25.63 36.64 1.21
N ARG A 546 -24.93 36.07 0.22
CA ARG A 546 -24.92 34.62 -0.12
C ARG A 546 -23.98 33.76 0.75
N LEU A 547 -23.31 34.37 1.73
CA LEU A 547 -22.34 33.69 2.60
C LEU A 547 -22.99 33.04 3.84
N VAL A 548 -22.67 31.77 4.07
CA VAL A 548 -23.15 30.98 5.21
C VAL A 548 -21.99 30.62 6.15
N PRO A 549 -21.94 31.20 7.36
CA PRO A 549 -20.84 30.97 8.29
C PRO A 549 -21.01 29.66 9.09
N VAL A 550 -19.90 28.92 9.20
CA VAL A 550 -19.75 27.72 10.02
C VAL A 550 -18.96 28.08 11.27
N LYS A 551 -19.55 27.82 12.43
CA LYS A 551 -18.96 28.09 13.75
C LYS A 551 -18.93 26.80 14.57
N ILE A 552 -17.87 26.62 15.36
CA ILE A 552 -17.77 25.51 16.32
C ILE A 552 -18.74 25.79 17.47
N SER A 553 -19.58 24.82 17.81
CA SER A 553 -20.50 24.89 18.93
C SER A 553 -19.73 24.72 20.24
N GLY A 554 -19.53 25.82 20.98
CA GLY A 554 -18.98 25.77 22.33
C GLY A 554 -20.00 25.21 23.31
N THR A 555 -19.57 24.31 24.20
CA THR A 555 -20.30 23.95 25.42
C THR A 555 -20.73 25.22 26.14
N LYS A 556 -22.04 25.46 26.23
CA LYS A 556 -22.60 26.52 27.06
C LYS A 556 -22.10 26.32 28.49
N GLY A 557 -21.39 27.32 29.00
CA GLY A 557 -20.87 27.33 30.36
C GLY A 557 -21.99 27.32 31.39
N LEU A 558 -21.84 26.42 32.37
CA LEU A 558 -22.29 26.68 33.74
C LEU A 558 -21.24 27.58 34.40
N GLN A 559 -21.69 28.74 34.87
CA GLN A 559 -20.90 29.70 35.63
C GLN A 559 -20.40 29.09 36.95
N GLY A 560 -19.14 29.36 37.32
CA GLY A 560 -18.65 29.01 38.66
C GLY A 560 -17.16 29.17 38.93
N ARG A 561 -16.74 30.42 39.16
CA ARG A 561 -15.59 30.88 39.99
C ARG A 561 -14.13 30.51 39.60
N ARG A 562 -13.41 31.61 39.29
CA ARG A 562 -11.95 31.79 39.35
C ARG A 562 -11.34 31.28 40.67
N MET A 563 -10.17 30.65 40.58
CA MET A 563 -9.08 30.90 41.52
C MET A 563 -7.73 30.90 40.78
N ARG A 564 -7.05 32.04 40.86
CA ARG A 564 -5.63 32.21 40.55
C ARG A 564 -4.82 31.63 41.71
N THR A 565 -3.73 30.93 41.44
CA THR A 565 -2.54 31.05 42.28
C THR A 565 -1.29 30.72 41.47
N ALA A 566 -0.41 31.70 41.38
CA ALA A 566 0.99 31.54 41.04
C ALA A 566 1.73 30.88 42.23
N VAL A 567 2.89 30.26 41.99
CA VAL A 567 4.14 30.52 42.74
C VAL A 567 5.33 29.78 42.09
N ASN A 568 6.42 30.54 42.02
CA ASN A 568 7.79 30.27 41.60
C ASN A 568 8.48 29.04 42.24
N THR A 569 9.54 28.55 41.60
CA THR A 569 10.92 28.40 42.16
C THR A 569 11.87 27.96 41.04
N ARG A 570 12.76 28.82 40.51
CA ARG A 570 14.13 29.19 40.96
C ARG A 570 15.18 28.06 40.97
N ILE A 571 15.91 28.04 39.85
CA ILE A 571 17.35 27.80 39.58
C ILE A 571 18.30 27.80 40.81
N LEU A 572 19.24 26.84 41.00
CA LEU A 572 20.69 26.80 40.61
C LEU A 572 21.42 25.79 41.58
N PRO A 573 22.74 25.44 41.49
CA PRO A 573 23.61 25.00 40.37
C PRO A 573 24.69 23.91 40.78
N ARG A 574 25.67 23.64 39.88
CA ARG A 574 27.04 23.05 40.08
C ARG A 574 27.16 21.50 40.12
N GLN A 575 28.24 20.83 39.69
CA GLN A 575 29.64 21.19 39.38
C GLN A 575 30.38 20.10 38.54
N ARG A 576 31.57 20.46 38.04
CA ARG A 576 32.58 19.70 37.25
C ARG A 576 33.18 18.48 38.02
N ASP A 577 33.92 17.50 37.48
CA ASP A 577 35.11 17.54 36.60
C ASP A 577 35.60 16.12 36.14
N SER A 578 36.41 16.11 35.07
CA SER A 578 37.59 15.25 34.75
C SER A 578 37.52 13.87 34.03
N GLN A 579 37.96 13.91 32.75
CA GLN A 579 39.05 13.18 32.04
C GLN A 579 39.15 11.63 31.96
N SER A 580 39.21 11.08 30.73
CA SER A 580 40.48 10.68 30.06
C SER A 580 40.30 10.37 28.56
N ARG A 581 41.38 10.56 27.78
CA ARG A 581 41.48 10.61 26.30
C ARG A 581 42.09 9.34 25.70
N THR A 582 41.84 9.08 24.41
CA THR A 582 42.88 9.06 23.35
C THR A 582 42.28 8.78 21.96
N ALA A 583 42.44 9.71 21.02
CA ALA A 583 42.37 9.46 19.57
C ALA A 583 43.20 10.50 18.82
N TYR A 584 43.89 10.02 17.78
CA TYR A 584 45.02 10.61 17.07
C TYR A 584 44.75 11.96 16.39
N ARG A 585 45.70 12.90 16.49
CA ARG A 585 45.68 14.22 15.84
C ARG A 585 46.46 14.19 14.51
N TYR A 586 45.80 14.57 13.42
CA TYR A 586 46.45 15.17 12.24
C TYR A 586 46.27 16.70 12.27
N PRO A 587 47.22 17.50 11.77
CA PRO A 587 47.16 18.95 11.84
C PRO A 587 46.29 19.51 10.70
N TYR A 588 45.18 20.15 11.04
CA TYR A 588 44.34 20.92 10.09
C TYR A 588 44.45 22.44 10.36
N PRO A 589 44.23 23.30 9.34
CA PRO A 589 44.46 24.75 9.43
C PRO A 589 43.50 25.47 10.39
N LYS A 590 43.94 26.60 10.96
CA LYS A 590 43.31 27.38 12.03
C LYS A 590 41.87 27.91 11.76
N VAL A 591 41.34 27.82 10.55
CA VAL A 591 39.97 28.30 10.20
C VAL A 591 38.86 27.38 10.73
N LEU A 592 39.15 26.09 10.94
CA LEU A 592 38.17 25.10 11.43
C LEU A 592 37.74 25.28 12.90
N ASP A 593 38.44 26.08 13.70
CA ASP A 593 38.22 26.14 15.16
C ASP A 593 36.98 26.96 15.57
N ALA A 594 36.55 27.93 14.74
CA ALA A 594 35.32 28.68 14.96
C ALA A 594 34.06 27.93 14.47
N GLU A 595 34.17 27.24 13.34
CA GLU A 595 33.09 26.45 12.75
C GLU A 595 32.81 25.16 13.52
N THR A 596 33.86 24.49 14.00
CA THR A 596 33.72 23.30 14.85
C THR A 596 33.04 23.66 16.17
N LYS A 597 33.27 24.88 16.68
CA LYS A 597 32.53 25.43 17.82
C LYS A 597 31.05 25.69 17.49
N LEU A 598 30.71 26.18 16.29
CA LEU A 598 29.32 26.37 15.86
C LEU A 598 28.55 25.04 15.73
N ILE A 599 29.18 24.01 15.16
CA ILE A 599 28.60 22.66 15.04
C ILE A 599 28.42 22.03 16.42
N ALA A 600 29.46 22.08 17.28
CA ALA A 600 29.39 21.57 18.64
C ALA A 600 28.39 22.34 19.53
N ALA A 601 28.16 23.62 19.24
CA ALA A 601 27.19 24.45 19.94
C ALA A 601 25.75 24.27 19.46
N GLY A 602 25.51 23.54 18.35
CA GLY A 602 24.16 23.30 17.82
C GLY A 602 23.40 24.59 17.53
N VAL A 603 24.09 25.60 17.00
CA VAL A 603 23.50 26.94 16.83
C VAL A 603 22.32 26.88 15.86
N GLY A 604 21.13 27.14 16.38
CA GLY A 604 19.90 27.29 15.62
C GLY A 604 19.65 28.76 15.28
N TRP A 605 19.34 29.04 14.02
CA TRP A 605 18.86 30.36 13.59
C TRP A 605 17.35 30.33 13.48
N SER A 606 16.68 31.16 14.28
CA SER A 606 15.23 31.30 14.18
C SER A 606 14.86 32.19 13.01
N LEU A 607 14.02 31.67 12.11
CA LEU A 607 13.39 32.44 11.04
C LEU A 607 12.08 33.13 11.50
N GLY A 608 11.70 32.95 12.78
CA GLY A 608 10.44 33.41 13.36
C GLY A 608 9.33 32.37 13.27
N ASP A 609 8.10 32.78 13.56
CA ASP A 609 6.95 31.86 13.64
C ASP A 609 6.61 31.24 12.27
N GLY A 610 6.12 30.00 12.26
CA GLY A 610 5.75 29.29 11.03
C GLY A 610 4.79 30.07 10.11
N ILE A 611 3.89 30.86 10.70
CA ILE A 611 2.98 31.76 9.98
C ILE A 611 3.76 32.81 9.16
N ARG A 612 4.82 33.41 9.73
CA ARG A 612 5.65 34.40 9.03
C ARG A 612 6.29 33.79 7.79
N ILE A 613 6.79 32.57 7.89
CA ILE A 613 7.46 31.87 6.78
C ILE A 613 6.46 31.51 5.69
N LYS A 614 5.31 30.94 6.07
CA LYS A 614 4.23 30.55 5.15
C LYS A 614 3.79 31.67 4.22
N TYR A 615 3.71 32.90 4.71
CA TYR A 615 3.30 34.07 3.94
C TYR A 615 4.45 34.96 3.48
N SER A 616 5.71 34.56 3.70
CA SER A 616 6.86 35.36 3.33
C SER A 616 7.10 35.35 1.81
N SER A 617 7.36 36.53 1.24
CA SER A 617 7.86 36.66 -0.13
C SER A 617 9.36 36.39 -0.27
N CYS A 618 10.08 36.25 0.85
CA CYS A 618 11.51 36.00 0.89
C CYS A 618 11.89 34.75 0.08
N PRO A 619 12.87 34.84 -0.85
CA PRO A 619 13.33 33.69 -1.63
C PRO A 619 13.77 32.49 -0.79
N LEU A 620 14.42 32.72 0.37
CA LEU A 620 14.81 31.65 1.30
C LEU A 620 13.58 30.97 1.93
N CYS A 621 12.57 31.75 2.34
CA CYS A 621 11.32 31.20 2.87
C CYS A 621 10.55 30.41 1.80
N ARG A 622 10.54 30.90 0.56
CA ARG A 622 9.92 30.19 -0.58
C ARG A 622 10.65 28.90 -0.94
N LEU A 623 11.98 28.93 -0.91
CA LEU A 623 12.82 27.75 -1.03
C LEU A 623 12.43 26.72 0.01
N ILE A 624 12.46 27.11 1.28
CA ILE A 624 12.08 26.30 2.43
C ILE A 624 10.72 25.66 2.13
N LEU A 625 9.66 26.45 1.90
CA LEU A 625 8.28 25.95 1.69
C LEU A 625 8.10 24.91 0.56
N ARG A 626 8.98 24.85 -0.46
CA ARG A 626 8.82 23.92 -1.59
C ARG A 626 8.94 22.44 -1.23
N ARG A 627 9.48 22.06 -0.07
CA ARG A 627 9.68 20.65 0.32
C ARG A 627 9.40 20.32 1.78
N PHE A 628 8.55 21.11 2.45
CA PHE A 628 8.08 20.82 3.81
C PHE A 628 7.08 19.67 3.87
N ASP A 629 6.97 19.10 5.06
CA ASP A 629 5.84 18.31 5.46
C ASP A 629 4.54 19.13 5.29
N GLN A 630 3.58 18.57 4.56
CA GLN A 630 2.33 19.23 4.24
C GLN A 630 1.48 19.52 5.48
N ASP A 631 1.71 18.82 6.59
CA ASP A 631 1.01 19.03 7.86
C ASP A 631 1.42 20.34 8.56
N PHE A 632 2.67 20.78 8.38
CA PHE A 632 3.14 22.10 8.84
C PHE A 632 2.62 23.23 7.94
N ILE A 633 2.54 22.98 6.62
CA ILE A 633 1.93 23.94 5.68
C ILE A 633 0.42 24.07 5.97
N ALA A 634 -0.25 22.98 6.36
CA ALA A 634 -1.69 22.94 6.61
C ALA A 634 -2.11 23.55 7.96
N SER A 635 -1.24 23.54 8.98
CA SER A 635 -1.56 24.10 10.31
C SER A 635 -0.90 25.48 10.54
N PRO A 636 -1.64 26.53 10.97
CA PRO A 636 -1.02 27.75 11.44
C PRO A 636 -0.33 27.48 12.79
N SER A 637 0.94 27.08 12.72
CA SER A 637 1.79 26.86 13.88
C SER A 637 2.39 28.19 14.35
N THR A 638 2.19 28.52 15.64
CA THR A 638 2.94 29.57 16.34
C THR A 638 4.33 29.10 16.76
N ASP A 639 4.70 27.83 16.53
CA ASP A 639 6.04 27.36 16.80
C ASP A 639 7.05 28.16 15.98
N LYS A 640 8.14 28.55 16.65
CA LYS A 640 9.30 29.14 15.99
C LYS A 640 9.93 28.13 15.05
N PHE A 641 10.28 28.61 13.88
CA PHE A 641 11.02 27.83 12.91
C PHE A 641 12.51 28.07 13.09
N GLU A 642 13.27 26.98 13.15
CA GLU A 642 14.71 27.00 13.38
C GLU A 642 15.43 26.24 12.27
N LEU A 643 16.48 26.87 11.74
CA LEU A 643 17.46 26.25 10.86
C LEU A 643 18.70 25.90 11.66
N PHE A 644 19.22 24.71 11.44
CA PHE A 644 20.43 24.23 12.10
C PHE A 644 21.49 23.95 11.05
N TRP A 645 22.73 24.34 11.35
CA TRP A 645 23.89 24.02 10.52
C TRP A 645 24.52 22.73 11.02
N SER A 646 24.61 21.72 10.15
CA SER A 646 25.25 20.46 10.50
C SER A 646 25.84 19.77 9.27
N LEU A 647 26.42 18.59 9.51
CA LEU A 647 26.88 17.69 8.48
C LEU A 647 25.68 16.92 7.91
N GLY A 648 25.35 17.19 6.65
CA GLY A 648 24.30 16.52 5.88
C GLY A 648 24.81 15.33 5.06
N PRO A 649 24.08 14.92 4.00
CA PRO A 649 24.36 13.70 3.24
C PRO A 649 25.78 13.70 2.68
N ALA A 650 26.43 12.53 2.72
CA ALA A 650 27.81 12.32 2.27
C ALA A 650 28.83 13.30 2.89
N ARG A 651 28.61 13.69 4.15
CA ARG A 651 29.44 14.63 4.93
C ARG A 651 29.49 16.05 4.38
N ARG A 652 28.53 16.43 3.54
CA ARG A 652 28.45 17.79 3.00
C ARG A 652 27.71 18.69 3.99
N ARG A 653 28.23 19.89 4.23
CA ARG A 653 27.60 20.83 5.16
C ARG A 653 26.36 21.45 4.54
N ALA A 654 25.26 21.41 5.28
CA ALA A 654 23.99 21.92 4.80
C ALA A 654 23.13 22.38 5.98
N PHE A 655 22.15 23.23 5.70
CA PHE A 655 21.12 23.54 6.68
C PHE A 655 20.05 22.44 6.71
N TRP A 656 19.53 22.17 7.89
CA TRP A 656 18.36 21.32 8.07
C TRP A 656 17.43 21.89 9.13
N THR A 657 16.26 21.29 9.25
CA THR A 657 15.26 21.64 10.26
C THR A 657 14.44 20.41 10.65
N HIS A 658 13.98 20.38 11.90
CA HIS A 658 13.16 19.28 12.42
C HIS A 658 11.80 19.14 11.72
N LYS A 659 11.34 20.18 11.02
CA LYS A 659 10.04 20.22 10.35
C LYS A 659 10.09 19.78 8.85
N ALA A 660 11.26 19.44 8.31
CA ALA A 660 11.42 19.04 6.90
C ALA A 660 11.10 17.54 6.66
N GLN A 661 10.70 17.21 5.41
CA GLN A 661 10.55 15.83 4.92
C GLN A 661 11.84 15.01 5.15
N ASP A 662 11.72 13.69 5.15
CA ASP A 662 12.82 12.79 5.47
C ASP A 662 14.09 13.03 4.65
N ASP A 663 15.21 13.20 5.37
CA ASP A 663 16.56 13.39 4.83
C ASP A 663 16.69 14.56 3.83
N THR A 664 15.96 15.66 4.08
CA THR A 664 15.97 16.87 3.24
C THR A 664 16.78 18.00 3.87
N TRP A 665 17.62 18.64 3.05
CA TRP A 665 18.66 19.60 3.41
C TRP A 665 18.68 20.79 2.44
N ILE A 666 19.30 21.89 2.87
CA ILE A 666 19.51 23.09 2.03
C ILE A 666 21.01 23.31 1.86
N GLY A 667 21.49 23.15 0.62
CA GLY A 667 22.89 23.33 0.24
C GLY A 667 23.12 24.60 -0.57
N PHE A 668 24.39 25.03 -0.66
CA PHE A 668 24.80 26.17 -1.48
C PHE A 668 25.15 25.73 -2.91
N GLY A 669 24.92 26.59 -3.90
CA GLY A 669 25.31 26.35 -5.31
C GLY A 669 26.76 26.70 -5.60
N SER A 670 27.40 25.97 -6.52
CA SER A 670 28.78 26.25 -6.92
C SER A 670 28.87 27.49 -7.82
N GLY A 671 29.95 28.27 -7.70
CA GLY A 671 30.16 29.47 -8.51
C GLY A 671 29.84 30.80 -7.80
N MET A 672 29.71 30.80 -6.47
CA MET A 672 29.66 32.04 -5.68
C MET A 672 31.06 32.69 -5.66
N GLU A 673 31.26 33.78 -6.40
CA GLU A 673 32.44 34.64 -6.26
C GLU A 673 32.33 35.41 -4.92
N THR A 674 32.87 34.84 -3.85
CA THR A 674 33.07 35.61 -2.62
C THR A 674 34.37 36.39 -2.74
N ALA A 675 34.28 37.72 -2.82
CA ALA A 675 35.41 38.64 -2.99
C ALA A 675 36.56 38.50 -1.96
N ASP A 676 36.36 37.75 -0.87
CA ASP A 676 37.32 37.61 0.23
C ASP A 676 37.83 36.16 0.47
N HIS A 677 37.57 35.20 -0.42
CA HIS A 677 38.09 33.83 -0.24
C HIS A 677 38.70 33.22 -1.52
N PRO A 678 40.04 33.06 -1.62
CA PRO A 678 40.66 32.32 -2.69
C PRO A 678 40.34 30.82 -2.52
N ASN A 679 39.65 30.25 -3.50
CA ASN A 679 39.20 28.85 -3.62
C ASN A 679 40.29 27.84 -3.16
N PRO A 680 40.03 26.87 -2.24
CA PRO A 680 39.46 25.57 -2.62
C PRO A 680 38.76 24.80 -1.49
N ASN A 681 37.45 24.64 -1.55
CA ASN A 681 36.78 23.42 -1.12
C ASN A 681 35.40 23.39 -1.79
N SER A 682 35.42 23.20 -3.11
CA SER A 682 34.25 22.98 -3.95
C SER A 682 33.40 21.77 -3.49
N SER A 683 33.93 20.94 -2.59
CA SER A 683 33.38 19.71 -1.99
C SER A 683 31.98 19.82 -1.38
N PHE A 684 31.49 21.04 -1.11
CA PHE A 684 30.27 21.28 -0.33
C PHE A 684 29.12 21.91 -1.13
N PHE A 685 29.32 22.14 -2.42
CA PHE A 685 28.37 22.87 -3.26
C PHE A 685 27.56 21.94 -4.17
N LEU A 686 26.38 22.42 -4.55
CA LEU A 686 25.49 21.83 -5.52
C LEU A 686 25.90 22.26 -6.92
N GLU A 687 25.90 21.31 -7.84
CA GLU A 687 25.97 21.61 -9.28
C GLU A 687 24.67 22.33 -9.66
N PRO A 688 24.72 23.56 -10.22
CA PRO A 688 23.52 24.33 -10.50
C PRO A 688 22.56 23.65 -11.48
N TRP A 689 23.07 22.78 -12.33
CA TRP A 689 22.33 22.18 -13.43
C TRP A 689 22.66 20.70 -13.61
N THR A 690 21.63 19.90 -13.87
CA THR A 690 21.73 18.50 -14.28
C THR A 690 21.20 18.36 -15.70
N GLY A 691 22.02 17.79 -16.59
CA GLY A 691 21.67 17.62 -18.00
C GLY A 691 20.69 16.50 -18.30
N PRO A 692 20.14 16.45 -19.52
CA PRO A 692 19.15 15.45 -19.91
C PRO A 692 19.78 14.04 -20.02
N LEU A 693 21.06 13.95 -20.37
CA LEU A 693 21.81 12.68 -20.41
C LEU A 693 22.72 12.55 -19.19
N VAL A 694 22.94 11.31 -18.77
CA VAL A 694 23.88 10.96 -17.71
C VAL A 694 25.31 11.02 -18.25
N ASP A 695 26.20 11.68 -17.50
CA ASP A 695 27.62 11.75 -17.82
C ASP A 695 28.34 10.44 -17.41
N SER A 696 28.62 9.60 -18.40
CA SER A 696 29.34 8.35 -18.20
C SER A 696 30.79 8.55 -17.74
N SER A 697 31.45 9.62 -18.19
CA SER A 697 32.82 9.95 -17.78
C SER A 697 32.88 10.26 -16.29
N ARG A 698 31.84 10.94 -15.79
CA ARG A 698 31.68 11.20 -14.36
C ARG A 698 31.42 9.94 -13.53
N ILE A 699 30.59 9.02 -14.02
CA ILE A 699 30.40 7.72 -13.34
C ILE A 699 31.72 6.94 -13.29
N LEU A 700 32.48 6.91 -14.38
CA LEU A 700 33.79 6.25 -14.44
C LEU A 700 34.80 6.90 -13.49
N SER A 701 34.73 8.22 -13.27
CA SER A 701 35.59 8.91 -12.30
C SER A 701 35.27 8.50 -10.84
N TRP A 702 34.00 8.31 -10.49
CA TRP A 702 33.60 7.78 -9.18
C TRP A 702 34.08 6.35 -8.96
N ILE A 703 33.95 5.50 -9.99
CA ILE A 703 34.38 4.10 -9.91
C ILE A 703 35.90 4.00 -9.78
N SER A 704 36.63 4.72 -10.63
CA SER A 704 38.11 4.73 -10.60
C SER A 704 38.66 5.30 -9.30
N SER A 705 38.07 6.38 -8.76
CA SER A 705 38.41 6.88 -7.43
C SER A 705 38.24 5.79 -6.36
N CYS A 706 37.12 5.06 -6.40
CA CYS A 706 36.88 3.98 -5.46
C CYS A 706 37.91 2.84 -5.59
N GLU A 707 38.26 2.44 -6.81
CA GLU A 707 39.29 1.41 -7.07
C GLU A 707 40.68 1.85 -6.58
N GLN A 708 41.04 3.13 -6.72
CA GLN A 708 42.35 3.65 -6.35
C GLN A 708 42.47 3.97 -4.84
N LEU A 709 41.43 4.53 -4.23
CA LEU A 709 41.50 5.08 -2.87
C LEU A 709 41.00 4.11 -1.79
N HIS A 710 40.03 3.25 -2.08
CA HIS A 710 39.36 2.45 -1.03
C HIS A 710 39.96 1.07 -0.79
N ARG A 711 40.95 0.66 -1.59
CA ARG A 711 41.74 -0.60 -1.43
C ARG A 711 40.86 -1.80 -1.04
N SER A 712 41.22 -2.53 0.01
CA SER A 712 40.54 -3.76 0.46
C SER A 712 39.07 -3.59 0.83
N LYS A 713 38.61 -2.37 1.17
CA LYS A 713 37.20 -2.14 1.52
C LYS A 713 36.26 -2.32 0.33
N CYS A 714 36.74 -2.01 -0.89
CA CYS A 714 35.95 -2.07 -2.13
C CYS A 714 36.61 -2.94 -3.22
N ALA A 715 37.69 -3.66 -2.89
CA ALA A 715 38.40 -4.52 -3.83
C ALA A 715 37.48 -5.62 -4.37
N MET A 716 37.56 -5.84 -5.68
CA MET A 716 36.92 -6.97 -6.34
C MET A 716 37.85 -8.19 -6.25
N PRO A 717 37.32 -9.40 -6.05
CA PRO A 717 38.09 -10.61 -6.28
C PRO A 717 38.30 -10.76 -7.79
N THR A 718 39.55 -10.75 -8.24
CA THR A 718 39.90 -10.82 -9.68
C THR A 718 40.48 -12.17 -10.11
N HIS A 719 40.76 -13.08 -9.17
CA HIS A 719 41.46 -14.36 -9.44
C HIS A 719 40.88 -15.56 -8.69
N LEU A 720 39.60 -15.53 -8.32
CA LEU A 720 38.95 -16.68 -7.70
C LEU A 720 38.64 -17.75 -8.76
N PRO A 721 39.01 -19.03 -8.54
CA PRO A 721 38.53 -20.14 -9.36
C PRO A 721 37.00 -20.15 -9.41
N PHE A 722 36.41 -20.55 -10.54
CA PHE A 722 34.96 -20.47 -10.73
C PHE A 722 34.16 -21.26 -9.69
N ALA A 723 34.63 -22.44 -9.29
CA ALA A 723 33.97 -23.25 -8.26
C ALA A 723 33.97 -22.57 -6.88
N GLU A 724 35.01 -21.80 -6.55
CA GLU A 724 35.08 -20.99 -5.34
C GLU A 724 34.29 -19.70 -5.48
N ALA A 725 34.25 -19.15 -6.70
CA ALA A 725 33.40 -18.04 -7.02
C ALA A 725 31.93 -18.46 -6.81
N PHE A 726 31.40 -19.39 -7.58
CA PHE A 726 29.98 -19.73 -7.52
C PHE A 726 29.81 -21.19 -7.09
N PRO A 727 29.93 -21.51 -5.77
CA PRO A 727 29.73 -22.87 -5.27
C PRO A 727 28.38 -23.44 -5.70
N GLY A 728 28.41 -24.64 -6.28
CA GLY A 728 27.20 -25.32 -6.78
C GLY A 728 26.71 -24.84 -8.15
N LEU A 729 27.37 -23.87 -8.78
CA LEU A 729 27.10 -23.45 -10.15
C LEU A 729 28.15 -24.06 -11.09
N HIS A 730 27.71 -24.47 -12.30
CA HIS A 730 28.62 -24.94 -13.36
C HIS A 730 28.99 -23.84 -14.36
N VAL A 731 28.04 -22.95 -14.66
CA VAL A 731 28.23 -21.82 -15.58
C VAL A 731 27.47 -20.61 -15.07
N LEU A 732 28.05 -19.41 -15.23
CA LEU A 732 27.35 -18.15 -15.04
C LEU A 732 26.88 -17.65 -16.40
N ARG A 733 25.56 -17.44 -16.54
CA ARG A 733 24.98 -16.82 -17.74
C ARG A 733 25.06 -15.30 -17.63
N LEU A 734 25.49 -14.67 -18.71
CA LEU A 734 25.62 -13.21 -18.83
C LEU A 734 25.09 -12.79 -20.20
N ILE A 735 24.62 -11.55 -20.30
CA ILE A 735 24.36 -10.90 -21.57
C ILE A 735 25.68 -10.33 -22.08
N ASP A 736 26.08 -10.74 -23.27
CA ASP A 736 27.16 -10.12 -24.04
C ASP A 736 26.58 -8.92 -24.79
N VAL A 737 26.88 -7.71 -24.34
CA VAL A 737 26.31 -6.48 -24.90
C VAL A 737 26.92 -6.12 -26.27
N GLU A 738 28.09 -6.66 -26.61
CA GLU A 738 28.72 -6.45 -27.92
C GLU A 738 28.06 -7.35 -28.97
N HIS A 739 27.86 -8.62 -28.64
CA HIS A 739 27.28 -9.61 -29.55
C HIS A 739 25.76 -9.71 -29.46
N GLN A 740 25.12 -8.95 -28.56
CA GLN A 740 23.66 -8.95 -28.33
C GLN A 740 23.09 -10.37 -28.17
N CYS A 741 23.70 -11.17 -27.30
CA CYS A 741 23.26 -12.55 -27.01
C CYS A 741 23.56 -12.93 -25.56
N ILE A 742 23.08 -14.10 -25.13
CA ILE A 742 23.44 -14.70 -23.85
C ILE A 742 24.69 -15.56 -24.06
N VAL A 743 25.62 -15.53 -23.10
CA VAL A 743 26.81 -16.37 -23.06
C VAL A 743 26.90 -17.11 -21.73
N GLU A 744 27.50 -18.29 -21.75
CA GLU A 744 27.80 -19.08 -20.55
C GLU A 744 29.31 -19.00 -20.27
N ARG A 745 29.65 -18.67 -19.03
CA ARG A 745 31.03 -18.47 -18.59
C ARG A 745 31.37 -19.39 -17.43
N GLU A 746 32.53 -20.03 -17.53
CA GLU A 746 33.14 -20.89 -16.51
C GLU A 746 34.30 -20.16 -15.80
N ALA A 747 34.36 -18.83 -15.91
CA ALA A 747 35.34 -17.97 -15.27
C ALA A 747 34.64 -16.75 -14.66
N LEU A 748 35.24 -16.17 -13.63
CA LEU A 748 34.77 -14.92 -13.04
C LEU A 748 35.15 -13.75 -13.95
N GLU A 749 34.15 -13.26 -14.69
CA GLU A 749 34.30 -12.13 -15.61
C GLU A 749 33.97 -10.79 -14.94
N LYS A 750 34.41 -9.68 -15.54
CA LYS A 750 33.95 -8.34 -15.17
C LYS A 750 32.54 -8.12 -15.77
N TYR A 751 31.53 -7.97 -14.91
CA TYR A 751 30.14 -7.71 -15.34
C TYR A 751 29.45 -6.66 -14.48
N ILE A 752 28.40 -6.05 -15.05
CA ILE A 752 27.42 -5.23 -14.32
C ILE A 752 26.23 -6.11 -13.93
N ALA A 753 25.63 -5.91 -12.76
CA ALA A 753 24.35 -6.54 -12.39
C ALA A 753 23.22 -5.50 -12.42
N LEU A 754 22.03 -5.89 -12.88
CA LEU A 754 20.83 -5.05 -12.82
C LEU A 754 19.93 -5.48 -11.66
N SER A 755 19.59 -4.53 -10.79
CA SER A 755 18.58 -4.65 -9.74
C SER A 755 17.38 -3.76 -10.07
N TYR A 756 16.19 -4.35 -10.19
CA TYR A 756 15.00 -3.62 -10.64
C TYR A 756 13.69 -4.26 -10.16
N VAL A 757 12.60 -3.49 -10.26
CA VAL A 757 11.25 -3.99 -9.96
C VAL A 757 10.66 -4.63 -11.21
N TRP A 758 10.24 -5.90 -11.12
CA TRP A 758 9.61 -6.58 -12.26
C TRP A 758 8.23 -6.00 -12.59
N GLY A 759 7.38 -5.80 -11.57
CA GLY A 759 5.99 -5.34 -11.70
C GLY A 759 5.06 -6.33 -12.41
N PHE A 760 3.86 -5.88 -12.79
CA PHE A 760 2.83 -6.68 -13.48
C PHE A 760 2.87 -6.53 -15.01
N VAL A 761 4.04 -6.24 -15.58
CA VAL A 761 4.22 -6.05 -17.02
C VAL A 761 4.73 -7.33 -17.68
N SER A 762 4.36 -7.56 -18.94
CA SER A 762 4.91 -8.65 -19.74
C SER A 762 6.42 -8.49 -19.88
N SER A 763 7.18 -9.49 -19.47
CA SER A 763 8.65 -9.49 -19.52
C SER A 763 9.13 -10.77 -20.19
N PHE A 764 9.95 -10.64 -21.24
CA PHE A 764 10.63 -11.77 -21.87
C PHE A 764 11.60 -12.41 -20.87
N ARG A 765 11.56 -13.74 -20.78
CA ARG A 765 12.31 -14.53 -19.80
C ARG A 765 13.09 -15.66 -20.48
N LEU A 766 14.25 -15.99 -19.94
CA LEU A 766 14.98 -17.18 -20.36
C LEU A 766 14.29 -18.44 -19.85
N THR A 767 14.09 -19.39 -20.74
CA THR A 767 13.45 -20.69 -20.49
C THR A 767 14.21 -21.79 -21.23
N LYS A 768 13.99 -23.07 -20.87
CA LYS A 768 14.58 -24.20 -21.61
C LYS A 768 14.33 -24.11 -23.11
N ALA A 769 13.12 -23.70 -23.50
CA ALA A 769 12.69 -23.70 -24.89
C ALA A 769 13.40 -22.64 -25.75
N ASN A 770 13.75 -21.48 -25.16
CA ASN A 770 14.40 -20.39 -25.91
C ASN A 770 15.92 -20.28 -25.64
N ARG A 771 16.49 -21.00 -24.66
CA ARG A 771 17.91 -20.92 -24.29
C ARG A 771 18.85 -21.03 -25.49
N THR A 772 18.75 -22.10 -26.28
CA THR A 772 19.68 -22.34 -27.41
C THR A 772 19.61 -21.23 -28.46
N ALA A 773 18.41 -20.67 -28.72
CA ALA A 773 18.25 -19.56 -29.63
C ALA A 773 18.86 -18.25 -29.08
N MET A 774 18.78 -18.04 -27.77
CA MET A 774 19.35 -16.87 -27.10
C MET A 774 20.89 -16.90 -26.98
N LEU A 775 21.52 -18.06 -27.20
CA LEU A 775 22.99 -18.16 -27.26
C LEU A 775 23.58 -17.70 -28.60
N ILE A 776 22.74 -17.52 -29.63
CA ILE A 776 23.21 -17.11 -30.97
C ILE A 776 23.47 -15.60 -30.97
N PRO A 777 24.62 -15.12 -31.50
CA PRO A 777 24.87 -13.69 -31.69
C PRO A 777 23.75 -12.95 -32.42
N GLY A 778 23.37 -11.77 -31.94
CA GLY A 778 22.26 -10.97 -32.45
C GLY A 778 20.87 -11.43 -32.01
N SER A 779 20.75 -12.45 -31.15
CA SER A 779 19.45 -12.98 -30.70
C SER A 779 18.64 -11.97 -29.88
N LEU A 780 19.29 -11.15 -29.05
CA LEU A 780 18.60 -10.13 -28.24
C LEU A 780 17.98 -9.03 -29.11
N GLU A 781 18.60 -8.67 -30.25
CA GLU A 781 18.03 -7.69 -31.17
C GLU A 781 16.69 -8.18 -31.76
N LYS A 782 16.63 -9.48 -32.10
CA LYS A 782 15.42 -10.11 -32.65
C LYS A 782 14.24 -10.08 -31.67
N VAL A 783 14.53 -10.20 -30.38
CA VAL A 783 13.51 -10.15 -29.30
C VAL A 783 13.42 -8.80 -28.61
N SER A 784 14.10 -7.76 -29.12
CA SER A 784 14.19 -6.45 -28.47
C SER A 784 12.82 -5.85 -28.15
N LYS A 785 11.83 -5.99 -29.04
CA LYS A 785 10.46 -5.49 -28.78
C LYS A 785 9.78 -6.12 -27.56
N MET A 786 10.19 -7.33 -27.17
CA MET A 786 9.67 -8.07 -26.01
C MET A 786 10.45 -7.80 -24.72
N LEU A 787 11.64 -7.18 -24.81
CA LEU A 787 12.44 -6.80 -23.66
C LEU A 787 11.87 -5.55 -22.99
N PRO A 788 11.71 -5.55 -21.65
CA PRO A 788 11.36 -4.36 -20.89
C PRO A 788 12.36 -3.21 -21.08
N ASN A 789 11.86 -1.98 -21.00
CA ASN A 789 12.69 -0.80 -21.26
C ASN A 789 13.84 -0.62 -20.27
N THR A 790 13.66 -0.98 -19.00
CA THR A 790 14.74 -0.90 -18.01
C THR A 790 15.91 -1.84 -18.35
N ILE A 791 15.63 -3.03 -18.91
CA ILE A 791 16.67 -3.96 -19.37
C ILE A 791 17.39 -3.38 -20.59
N LYS A 792 16.67 -2.79 -21.54
CA LYS A 792 17.27 -2.14 -22.72
C LYS A 792 18.20 -1.00 -22.31
N ASP A 793 17.75 -0.16 -21.39
CA ASP A 793 18.55 0.94 -20.87
C ASP A 793 19.79 0.42 -20.12
N ALA A 794 19.67 -0.68 -19.36
CA ALA A 794 20.81 -1.30 -18.69
C ALA A 794 21.85 -1.85 -19.68
N ILE A 795 21.42 -2.47 -20.79
CA ILE A 795 22.32 -2.92 -21.87
C ILE A 795 23.04 -1.72 -22.49
N ALA A 796 22.32 -0.64 -22.79
CA ALA A 796 22.91 0.58 -23.35
C ALA A 796 23.91 1.24 -22.39
N LEU A 797 23.58 1.32 -21.09
CA LEU A 797 24.46 1.87 -20.06
C LEU A 797 25.72 1.03 -19.89
N ALA A 798 25.60 -0.30 -19.87
CA ALA A 798 26.75 -1.19 -19.76
C ALA A 798 27.75 -0.98 -20.92
N GLY A 799 27.25 -0.86 -22.15
CA GLY A 799 28.06 -0.51 -23.32
C GLY A 799 28.77 0.85 -23.17
N ARG A 800 28.06 1.88 -22.70
CA ARG A 800 28.66 3.23 -22.48
C ARG A 800 29.71 3.28 -21.39
N LEU A 801 29.59 2.43 -20.37
CA LEU A 801 30.58 2.30 -19.31
C LEU A 801 31.76 1.37 -19.70
N GLY A 802 31.76 0.83 -20.93
CA GLY A 802 32.81 -0.07 -21.41
C GLY A 802 32.80 -1.44 -20.71
N CYS A 803 31.64 -1.91 -20.25
CA CYS A 803 31.49 -3.24 -19.65
C CYS A 803 30.75 -4.18 -20.60
N ARG A 804 31.44 -5.21 -21.08
CA ARG A 804 30.91 -6.17 -22.06
C ARG A 804 29.78 -7.04 -21.50
N TYR A 805 29.83 -7.40 -20.23
CA TYR A 805 28.87 -8.33 -19.64
C TYR A 805 27.87 -7.66 -18.71
N LEU A 806 26.61 -8.07 -18.83
CA LEU A 806 25.51 -7.64 -17.97
C LEU A 806 24.77 -8.87 -17.43
N TRP A 807 24.53 -8.92 -16.13
CA TRP A 807 23.69 -9.91 -15.49
C TRP A 807 22.31 -9.33 -15.19
N VAL A 808 21.27 -10.05 -15.63
CA VAL A 808 19.85 -9.72 -15.39
C VAL A 808 19.12 -11.00 -15.03
N ASP A 809 18.53 -11.07 -13.84
CA ASP A 809 17.84 -12.25 -13.29
C ASP A 809 16.86 -12.92 -14.29
N ALA A 810 16.01 -12.15 -14.95
CA ALA A 810 15.02 -12.63 -15.91
C ALA A 810 15.64 -13.32 -17.14
N LEU A 811 16.88 -12.98 -17.50
CA LEU A 811 17.57 -13.46 -18.69
C LEU A 811 18.77 -14.35 -18.39
N CYS A 812 19.30 -14.33 -17.17
CA CYS A 812 20.49 -15.10 -16.78
C CYS A 812 20.14 -16.32 -15.90
N LEU A 813 18.90 -16.40 -15.40
CA LEU A 813 18.37 -17.58 -14.72
C LEU A 813 17.34 -18.28 -15.60
N LEU A 814 17.34 -19.61 -15.57
CA LEU A 814 16.38 -20.41 -16.34
C LEU A 814 15.04 -20.50 -15.58
N GLN A 815 14.09 -19.64 -15.94
CA GLN A 815 12.89 -19.34 -15.12
C GLN A 815 11.90 -20.50 -14.99
N ASN A 816 12.01 -21.53 -15.82
CA ASN A 816 11.14 -22.71 -15.83
C ASN A 816 11.90 -24.03 -15.60
N ASP A 817 13.08 -23.97 -14.99
CA ASP A 817 13.84 -25.13 -14.50
C ASP A 817 14.06 -24.95 -13.01
N THR A 818 13.50 -25.85 -12.20
CA THR A 818 13.58 -25.75 -10.74
C THR A 818 15.00 -25.91 -10.21
N ASP A 819 15.82 -26.76 -10.83
CA ASP A 819 17.15 -27.11 -10.32
C ASP A 819 18.15 -25.99 -10.68
N ASP A 820 18.13 -25.51 -11.92
CA ASP A 820 18.94 -24.38 -12.40
C ASP A 820 18.54 -23.08 -11.67
N LEU A 821 17.23 -22.82 -11.55
CA LEU A 821 16.74 -21.65 -10.81
C LEU A 821 17.14 -21.72 -9.34
N THR A 822 16.99 -22.88 -8.68
CA THR A 822 17.39 -23.04 -7.29
C THR A 822 18.91 -22.85 -7.13
N SER A 823 19.71 -23.44 -8.00
CA SER A 823 21.17 -23.30 -7.98
C SER A 823 21.60 -21.85 -8.18
N GLY A 824 20.99 -21.14 -9.13
CA GLY A 824 21.26 -19.73 -9.40
C GLY A 824 20.79 -18.79 -8.29
N VAL A 825 19.60 -19.01 -7.73
CA VAL A 825 19.08 -18.25 -6.58
C VAL A 825 19.95 -18.43 -5.33
N ASN A 826 20.46 -19.64 -5.11
CA ASN A 826 21.35 -19.93 -3.97
C ASN A 826 22.69 -19.18 -4.01
N VAL A 827 23.12 -18.72 -5.20
CA VAL A 827 24.34 -17.94 -5.37
C VAL A 827 24.09 -16.48 -5.77
N MET A 828 22.82 -16.03 -5.80
CA MET A 828 22.47 -14.65 -6.19
C MET A 828 23.25 -13.61 -5.36
N ASP A 829 23.41 -13.87 -4.08
CA ASP A 829 24.13 -13.00 -3.18
C ASP A 829 25.60 -12.78 -3.63
N LEU A 830 26.24 -13.84 -4.11
CA LEU A 830 27.57 -13.83 -4.68
C LEU A 830 27.61 -13.15 -6.04
N VAL A 831 26.55 -13.25 -6.84
CA VAL A 831 26.42 -12.52 -8.11
C VAL A 831 26.44 -11.02 -7.88
N TYR A 832 25.67 -10.49 -6.94
CA TYR A 832 25.69 -9.05 -6.63
C TYR A 832 26.97 -8.63 -5.92
N GLU A 833 27.50 -9.45 -5.01
CA GLU A 833 28.77 -9.14 -4.35
C GLU A 833 29.94 -9.06 -5.35
N ARG A 834 30.00 -9.96 -6.34
CA ARG A 834 31.06 -10.03 -7.35
C ARG A 834 30.80 -9.25 -8.63
N ALA A 835 29.68 -8.54 -8.73
CA ALA A 835 29.48 -7.57 -9.80
C ALA A 835 30.49 -6.42 -9.68
N TRP A 836 31.05 -5.98 -10.80
CA TRP A 836 31.91 -4.78 -10.85
C TRP A 836 31.15 -3.54 -10.40
N LEU A 837 29.89 -3.45 -10.83
CA LEU A 837 28.92 -2.42 -10.48
C LEU A 837 27.51 -3.02 -10.53
N THR A 838 26.67 -2.67 -9.57
CA THR A 838 25.23 -2.95 -9.61
C THR A 838 24.47 -1.69 -10.01
N VAL A 839 23.60 -1.77 -11.02
CA VAL A 839 22.69 -0.68 -11.40
C VAL A 839 21.34 -0.93 -10.73
N ALA A 840 20.90 -0.01 -9.87
CA ALA A 840 19.62 -0.09 -9.17
C ALA A 840 18.61 0.87 -9.81
N ALA A 841 17.59 0.32 -10.46
CA ALA A 841 16.48 1.05 -11.06
C ALA A 841 15.42 1.36 -9.98
N ALA A 842 15.65 2.38 -9.17
CA ALA A 842 14.81 2.73 -8.03
C ALA A 842 13.73 3.80 -8.35
N CYS A 843 13.63 4.25 -9.61
CA CYS A 843 12.75 5.32 -10.07
C CYS A 843 11.35 4.89 -10.54
N GLY A 844 11.02 3.59 -10.59
CA GLY A 844 9.69 3.18 -11.04
C GLY A 844 9.13 1.91 -10.45
N HIS A 845 7.90 1.61 -10.88
CA HIS A 845 7.02 0.61 -10.26
C HIS A 845 7.08 -0.76 -10.96
N ASP A 846 7.75 -0.85 -12.12
CA ASP A 846 7.85 -2.05 -12.95
C ASP A 846 9.07 -2.03 -13.90
N ALA A 847 9.22 -3.11 -14.68
CA ALA A 847 10.37 -3.32 -15.58
C ALA A 847 10.41 -2.38 -16.80
N ASN A 848 9.37 -1.58 -17.04
CA ASN A 848 9.29 -0.60 -18.13
C ASN A 848 9.55 0.84 -17.68
N ALA A 849 9.83 1.06 -16.40
CA ALA A 849 10.10 2.38 -15.82
C ALA A 849 11.23 3.18 -16.48
N ARG A 850 12.15 2.51 -17.19
CA ARG A 850 13.35 3.10 -17.81
C ARG A 850 14.41 3.55 -16.81
N LEU A 851 15.61 3.82 -17.29
CA LEU A 851 16.69 4.47 -16.53
C LEU A 851 16.84 5.93 -16.99
N PRO A 852 16.46 6.93 -16.15
CA PRO A 852 16.51 8.35 -16.50
C PRO A 852 17.89 8.81 -16.97
N GLY A 853 17.93 9.45 -18.14
CA GLY A 853 19.12 10.03 -18.76
C GLY A 853 20.08 9.03 -19.39
N VAL A 854 19.74 7.73 -19.41
CA VAL A 854 20.51 6.74 -20.17
C VAL A 854 20.22 6.86 -21.66
N GLN A 855 18.98 7.04 -22.08
CA GLN A 855 18.64 7.31 -23.48
C GLN A 855 18.05 8.71 -23.65
N GLU A 856 18.16 9.27 -24.85
CA GLU A 856 17.52 10.56 -25.16
C GLU A 856 16.00 10.48 -24.90
N GLY A 857 15.44 11.56 -24.35
CA GLY A 857 14.01 11.63 -23.99
C GLY A 857 13.61 10.86 -22.73
N THR A 858 14.53 10.16 -22.04
CA THR A 858 14.21 9.47 -20.78
C THR A 858 14.30 10.36 -19.54
N ARG A 859 14.86 11.57 -19.67
CA ARG A 859 14.99 12.57 -18.60
C ARG A 859 15.02 13.99 -19.17
N GLU A 860 14.38 14.92 -18.47
CA GLU A 860 14.49 16.36 -18.73
C GLU A 860 15.64 16.98 -17.92
N SER A 861 16.26 18.04 -18.45
CA SER A 861 17.26 18.82 -17.71
C SER A 861 16.63 19.61 -16.56
N SER A 862 17.33 19.75 -15.44
CA SER A 862 16.80 20.44 -14.25
C SER A 862 17.83 21.35 -13.58
N PHE A 863 17.38 22.49 -13.07
CA PHE A 863 18.18 23.34 -12.17
C PHE A 863 18.08 22.84 -10.72
N ASN A 864 19.22 22.68 -10.06
CA ASN A 864 19.29 22.23 -8.67
C ASN A 864 19.35 23.41 -7.68
N THR A 865 19.76 24.60 -8.15
CA THR A 865 19.93 25.81 -7.33
C THR A 865 19.14 26.97 -7.90
N PHE A 866 18.89 27.98 -7.06
CA PHE A 866 18.34 29.27 -7.47
C PHE A 866 18.94 30.36 -6.58
N GLU A 867 19.00 31.57 -7.11
CA GLU A 867 19.52 32.72 -6.40
C GLU A 867 18.53 33.20 -5.33
N VAL A 868 19.01 33.34 -4.09
CA VAL A 868 18.20 33.76 -2.93
C VAL A 868 18.42 35.22 -2.62
N VAL A 869 19.65 35.68 -2.76
CA VAL A 869 20.07 37.09 -2.75
C VAL A 869 21.24 37.24 -3.73
N PRO A 870 21.55 38.46 -4.20
CA PRO A 870 22.64 38.68 -5.15
C PRO A 870 23.94 37.99 -4.74
N GLY A 871 24.43 37.10 -5.61
CA GLY A 871 25.67 36.35 -5.38
C GLY A 871 25.55 35.12 -4.47
N VAL A 872 24.34 34.76 -4.01
CA VAL A 872 24.10 33.58 -3.15
C VAL A 872 23.07 32.65 -3.77
N GLN A 873 23.53 31.48 -4.20
CA GLN A 873 22.66 30.41 -4.70
C GLN A 873 22.45 29.33 -3.65
N LEU A 874 21.20 28.89 -3.47
CA LEU A 874 20.83 27.78 -2.60
C LEU A 874 19.98 26.75 -3.36
N GLY A 875 19.98 25.51 -2.90
CA GLY A 875 19.20 24.42 -3.48
C GLY A 875 18.70 23.44 -2.41
N ILE A 876 17.59 22.75 -2.71
CA ILE A 876 17.10 21.65 -1.85
C ILE A 876 17.75 20.36 -2.29
N VAL A 877 18.16 19.58 -1.30
CA VAL A 877 18.78 18.29 -1.49
C VAL A 877 18.05 17.27 -0.64
N THR A 878 17.62 16.17 -1.24
CA THR A 878 17.18 15.00 -0.50
C THR A 878 18.26 13.93 -0.64
N GLY A 879 18.72 13.39 0.49
CA GLY A 879 19.71 12.32 0.50
C GLY A 879 19.16 11.02 -0.09
N LEU A 880 20.07 10.14 -0.53
CA LEU A 880 19.72 8.88 -1.20
C LEU A 880 18.80 8.00 -0.34
N ASP A 881 19.03 7.90 0.97
CA ASP A 881 18.21 7.06 1.85
C ASP A 881 16.82 7.65 2.11
N GLY A 882 16.67 8.98 2.06
CA GLY A 882 15.35 9.63 2.06
C GLY A 882 14.54 9.28 0.81
N LEU A 883 15.16 9.36 -0.36
CA LEU A 883 14.53 9.03 -1.63
C LEU A 883 14.19 7.54 -1.72
N LEU A 884 15.13 6.65 -1.38
CA LEU A 884 14.92 5.21 -1.43
C LEU A 884 13.74 4.76 -0.57
N ARG A 885 13.60 5.30 0.65
CA ARG A 885 12.47 4.96 1.55
C ARG A 885 11.09 5.18 0.93
N GLN A 886 10.96 6.13 0.01
CA GLN A 886 9.70 6.44 -0.67
C GLN A 886 9.49 5.60 -1.94
N SER A 887 10.52 4.86 -2.39
CA SER A 887 10.48 4.08 -3.62
C SER A 887 9.83 2.71 -3.45
N VAL A 888 9.14 2.24 -4.50
CA VAL A 888 8.65 0.84 -4.57
C VAL A 888 9.82 -0.16 -4.62
N TYR A 889 10.96 0.25 -5.15
CA TYR A 889 12.18 -0.56 -5.12
C TYR A 889 12.58 -0.96 -3.69
N HIS A 890 12.53 -0.02 -2.74
CA HIS A 890 12.90 -0.28 -1.35
C HIS A 890 11.88 -1.11 -0.58
N SER A 891 10.63 -1.18 -1.04
CA SER A 891 9.60 -1.99 -0.39
C SER A 891 9.74 -3.48 -0.67
N ARG A 892 10.55 -3.92 -1.65
CA ARG A 892 10.72 -5.34 -1.98
C ARG A 892 11.81 -5.99 -1.13
N ALA A 893 11.55 -7.20 -0.61
CA ALA A 893 12.51 -7.92 0.23
C ALA A 893 13.79 -8.33 -0.53
N TRP A 894 13.67 -8.84 -1.75
CA TRP A 894 14.82 -9.28 -2.56
C TRP A 894 15.84 -8.15 -2.82
N THR A 895 15.37 -6.92 -3.07
CA THR A 895 16.25 -5.77 -3.33
C THR A 895 17.11 -5.39 -2.12
N PHE A 896 16.79 -5.88 -0.91
CA PHE A 896 17.60 -5.66 0.29
C PHE A 896 18.96 -6.36 0.18
N GLN A 897 18.96 -7.65 -0.19
CA GLN A 897 20.19 -8.41 -0.37
C GLN A 897 21.03 -7.83 -1.51
N GLU A 898 20.38 -7.49 -2.62
CA GLU A 898 21.01 -6.90 -3.80
C GLU A 898 21.72 -5.58 -3.44
N GLN A 899 21.08 -4.76 -2.61
CA GLN A 899 21.63 -3.50 -2.11
C GLN A 899 22.78 -3.71 -1.11
N VAL A 900 22.59 -4.56 -0.09
CA VAL A 900 23.53 -4.71 1.03
C VAL A 900 24.82 -5.39 0.59
N LEU A 901 24.77 -6.35 -0.33
CA LEU A 901 25.95 -7.14 -0.68
C LEU A 901 26.79 -6.53 -1.80
N SER A 902 26.17 -5.74 -2.68
CA SER A 902 26.86 -5.04 -3.76
C SER A 902 27.96 -4.12 -3.23
N ARG A 903 29.16 -4.19 -3.82
CA ARG A 903 30.31 -3.35 -3.42
C ARG A 903 30.22 -1.92 -3.95
N ARG A 904 29.62 -1.75 -5.12
CA ARG A 904 29.36 -0.48 -5.81
C ARG A 904 27.95 -0.54 -6.38
N VAL A 905 27.15 0.48 -6.09
CA VAL A 905 25.78 0.58 -6.58
C VAL A 905 25.55 1.95 -7.21
N LEU A 906 25.01 1.96 -8.41
CA LEU A 906 24.55 3.14 -9.12
C LEU A 906 23.03 3.20 -9.08
N TYR A 907 22.46 4.11 -8.30
CA TYR A 907 21.03 4.28 -8.13
C TYR A 907 20.48 5.30 -9.11
N PHE A 908 19.44 4.92 -9.83
CA PHE A 908 18.59 5.81 -10.59
C PHE A 908 17.31 6.07 -9.80
N ILE A 909 17.13 7.28 -9.28
CA ILE A 909 15.99 7.66 -8.45
C ILE A 909 15.70 9.16 -8.55
N ASP A 910 14.42 9.55 -8.60
CA ASP A 910 14.00 10.97 -8.67
C ASP A 910 14.69 11.76 -9.82
N ASN A 911 14.78 11.13 -11.00
CA ASN A 911 15.52 11.64 -12.18
C ASN A 911 17.00 11.95 -11.93
N LYS A 912 17.58 11.42 -10.86
CA LYS A 912 18.97 11.61 -10.46
C LYS A 912 19.73 10.30 -10.35
N VAL A 913 21.04 10.42 -10.44
CA VAL A 913 22.01 9.34 -10.33
C VAL A 913 22.85 9.53 -9.07
N PHE A 914 22.86 8.49 -8.24
CA PHE A 914 23.71 8.40 -7.06
C PHE A 914 24.63 7.19 -7.19
N TYR A 915 25.86 7.33 -6.75
CA TYR A 915 26.80 6.23 -6.65
C TYR A 915 27.14 6.00 -5.18
N ARG A 916 27.02 4.76 -4.70
CA ARG A 916 27.40 4.38 -3.34
C ARG A 916 28.29 3.16 -3.40
N CYS A 917 29.42 3.20 -2.72
CA CYS A 917 30.25 2.04 -2.43
C CYS A 917 30.38 1.85 -0.92
N ARG A 918 31.17 0.86 -0.48
CA ARG A 918 31.38 0.58 0.96
C ARG A 918 32.16 1.67 1.71
N ALA A 919 32.73 2.66 1.02
CA ALA A 919 33.49 3.72 1.65
C ALA A 919 32.97 5.13 1.33
N ALA A 920 32.37 5.34 0.16
CA ALA A 920 31.98 6.65 -0.34
C ALA A 920 30.58 6.68 -0.98
N GLU A 921 29.98 7.87 -0.98
CA GLU A 921 28.76 8.21 -1.71
C GLU A 921 28.96 9.49 -2.54
N HIS A 922 28.52 9.44 -3.80
CA HIS A 922 28.54 10.53 -4.77
C HIS A 922 27.16 10.71 -5.40
N ALA A 923 26.86 11.89 -5.90
CA ALA A 923 25.64 12.13 -6.68
C ALA A 923 25.88 13.20 -7.73
N GLU A 924 25.21 13.08 -8.88
CA GLU A 924 25.49 13.95 -10.03
C GLU A 924 25.17 15.43 -9.81
N HIS A 925 24.31 15.75 -8.83
CA HIS A 925 23.89 17.11 -8.53
C HIS A 925 24.75 17.80 -7.46
N PHE A 926 25.83 17.16 -6.99
CA PHE A 926 26.83 17.78 -6.11
C PHE A 926 28.12 18.01 -6.84
N VAL A 927 28.91 19.01 -6.46
CA VAL A 927 30.30 19.05 -6.90
C VAL A 927 31.08 17.98 -6.12
N ASP A 928 31.82 17.13 -6.82
CA ASP A 928 32.52 16.02 -6.18
C ASP A 928 33.97 16.36 -5.81
N ASN A 929 34.33 16.07 -4.56
CA ASN A 929 35.73 15.89 -4.17
C ASN A 929 35.98 14.40 -3.97
N LEU A 930 36.60 13.77 -4.98
CA LEU A 930 36.86 12.34 -5.02
C LEU A 930 37.78 11.85 -3.87
N SER A 931 38.43 12.75 -3.12
CA SER A 931 39.34 12.42 -2.01
C SER A 931 38.68 12.33 -0.62
N GLN A 932 37.44 12.79 -0.45
CA GLN A 932 36.78 12.87 0.87
C GLN A 932 35.27 12.61 0.80
N THR A 933 34.87 11.34 0.90
CA THR A 933 33.47 10.95 1.08
C THR A 933 33.47 9.68 1.93
N ALA A 934 33.16 9.78 3.23
CA ALA A 934 32.95 8.60 4.07
C ALA A 934 31.44 8.32 4.17
N VAL A 935 31.05 7.06 4.04
CA VAL A 935 29.67 6.59 4.28
C VAL A 935 29.45 6.54 5.80
N GLU A 936 28.70 7.50 6.34
CA GLU A 936 28.29 7.52 7.76
C GLU A 936 26.76 7.43 7.88
N SER A 937 26.29 6.90 9.00
CA SER A 937 24.88 6.88 9.37
C SER A 937 24.30 8.29 9.39
N THR A 938 23.15 8.50 8.76
CA THR A 938 22.38 9.74 8.96
C THR A 938 21.57 9.62 10.26
N SER A 939 21.14 10.75 10.82
CA SER A 939 20.23 10.75 11.99
C SER A 939 18.94 9.96 11.78
N ARG A 940 18.62 9.57 10.54
CA ARG A 940 17.40 8.86 10.15
C ARG A 940 17.66 7.46 9.56
N SER A 941 18.90 7.06 9.20
CA SER A 941 19.19 5.72 8.67
C SER A 941 20.53 5.18 9.14
N LEU A 942 20.50 4.04 9.82
CA LEU A 942 21.70 3.34 10.33
C LEU A 942 22.18 2.25 9.35
N LEU A 943 21.38 1.91 8.34
CA LEU A 943 21.68 0.87 7.36
C LEU A 943 23.03 1.07 6.64
N PRO A 944 23.43 2.29 6.20
CA PRO A 944 24.71 2.47 5.50
C PRO A 944 25.92 2.06 6.35
N SER A 945 25.84 2.21 7.68
CA SER A 945 26.88 1.74 8.60
C SER A 945 26.80 0.23 8.83
N ALA A 946 25.60 -0.32 8.98
CA ALA A 946 25.39 -1.75 9.21
C ALA A 946 25.89 -2.61 8.03
N VAL A 947 25.78 -2.12 6.78
CA VAL A 947 26.28 -2.80 5.57
C VAL A 947 27.78 -3.08 5.60
N LEU A 948 28.54 -2.35 6.42
CA LEU A 948 29.98 -2.60 6.60
C LEU A 948 30.25 -3.83 7.47
N ILE A 949 29.27 -4.25 8.28
CA ILE A 949 29.34 -5.40 9.20
C ILE A 949 30.55 -5.29 10.15
N ASN A 950 30.79 -4.09 10.68
CA ASN A 950 31.88 -3.86 11.64
C ASN A 950 31.51 -4.36 13.05
N LYS A 951 30.21 -4.47 13.34
CA LYS A 951 29.66 -4.96 14.60
C LYS A 951 28.57 -6.00 14.28
N PRO A 952 28.96 -7.24 13.92
CA PRO A 952 28.05 -8.22 13.32
C PRO A 952 26.72 -8.43 14.07
N VAL A 953 26.74 -8.41 15.40
CA VAL A 953 25.55 -8.58 16.25
C VAL A 953 24.55 -7.43 16.09
N SER A 954 24.99 -6.18 16.31
CA SER A 954 24.10 -5.01 16.15
C SER A 954 23.71 -4.79 14.69
N ASP A 955 24.64 -5.06 13.78
CA ASP A 955 24.43 -4.88 12.34
C ASP A 955 23.38 -5.88 11.83
N LEU A 956 23.39 -7.13 12.29
CA LEU A 956 22.33 -8.11 11.99
C LEU A 956 20.97 -7.63 12.49
N SER A 957 20.88 -7.17 13.74
CA SER A 957 19.63 -6.65 14.31
C SER A 957 19.09 -5.48 13.48
N MET A 958 19.97 -4.55 13.11
CA MET A 958 19.62 -3.40 12.28
C MET A 958 19.12 -3.86 10.91
N MET A 959 19.81 -4.82 10.29
CA MET A 959 19.41 -5.35 8.99
C MET A 959 18.06 -6.08 9.06
N LEU A 960 17.80 -6.86 10.11
CA LEU A 960 16.50 -7.52 10.30
C LEU A 960 15.36 -6.51 10.47
N PHE A 961 15.59 -5.41 11.20
CA PHE A 961 14.62 -4.31 11.31
C PHE A 961 14.27 -3.71 9.94
N TYR A 962 15.26 -3.40 9.10
CA TYR A 962 15.02 -2.86 7.76
C TYR A 962 14.46 -3.89 6.78
N TYR A 963 14.84 -5.16 6.92
CA TYR A 963 14.40 -6.25 6.05
C TYR A 963 12.94 -6.61 6.28
N THR A 964 12.52 -6.78 7.55
CA THR A 964 11.18 -7.27 7.90
C THR A 964 10.06 -6.26 7.62
N LYS A 965 10.40 -4.98 7.45
CA LYS A 965 9.51 -3.93 6.92
C LYS A 965 9.11 -4.12 5.45
N ARG A 966 9.79 -5.01 4.73
CA ARG A 966 9.63 -5.18 3.28
C ARG A 966 8.59 -6.24 2.91
N PHE A 967 8.01 -6.06 1.75
CA PHE A 967 7.01 -6.94 1.15
C PHE A 967 7.67 -8.11 0.40
N LEU A 968 7.06 -9.28 0.58
CA LEU A 968 7.36 -10.52 -0.12
C LEU A 968 6.14 -10.93 -0.94
N THR A 969 6.30 -11.12 -2.25
CA THR A 969 5.23 -11.69 -3.10
C THR A 969 4.99 -13.15 -2.74
N ASN A 970 6.07 -13.92 -2.55
CA ASN A 970 6.03 -15.29 -2.03
C ASN A 970 6.58 -15.30 -0.61
N GLN A 971 5.75 -15.66 0.38
CA GLN A 971 6.16 -15.65 1.78
C GLN A 971 7.25 -16.69 2.11
N ASN A 972 7.39 -17.73 1.28
CA ASN A 972 8.44 -18.75 1.47
C ASN A 972 9.85 -18.25 1.14
N ASP A 973 9.99 -17.09 0.50
CA ASP A 973 11.30 -16.50 0.20
C ASP A 973 11.90 -15.73 1.39
N THR A 974 11.22 -15.68 2.54
CA THR A 974 11.64 -14.84 3.68
C THR A 974 13.05 -15.17 4.19
N SER A 975 13.48 -16.43 4.18
CA SER A 975 14.84 -16.80 4.58
C SER A 975 15.82 -16.66 3.41
N ARG A 976 15.38 -17.01 2.20
CA ARG A 976 16.19 -16.99 0.97
C ARG A 976 16.66 -15.59 0.60
N ALA A 977 15.78 -14.60 0.71
CA ALA A 977 16.10 -13.19 0.43
C ALA A 977 17.03 -12.52 1.47
N MET A 978 17.46 -13.26 2.50
CA MET A 978 18.41 -12.83 3.52
C MET A 978 19.62 -13.79 3.64
N ALA A 979 19.61 -14.90 2.89
CA ALA A 979 20.53 -16.01 3.07
C ALA A 979 22.00 -15.61 2.88
N GLY A 980 22.30 -14.78 1.86
CA GLY A 980 23.65 -14.31 1.61
C GLY A 980 24.21 -13.41 2.71
N ILE A 981 23.35 -12.53 3.24
CA ILE A 981 23.71 -11.66 4.37
C ILE A 981 23.96 -12.50 5.62
N ILE A 982 23.06 -13.45 5.92
CA ILE A 982 23.21 -14.38 7.05
C ILE A 982 24.50 -15.17 6.95
N ARG A 983 24.86 -15.66 5.76
CA ARG A 983 26.09 -16.43 5.56
C ARG A 983 27.34 -15.61 5.89
N ARG A 984 27.40 -14.36 5.41
CA ARG A 984 28.52 -13.46 5.74
C ARG A 984 28.58 -13.11 7.22
N ILE A 985 27.43 -12.91 7.86
CA ILE A 985 27.35 -12.63 9.29
C ILE A 985 27.77 -13.87 10.09
N ALA A 986 27.39 -15.08 9.66
CA ALA A 986 27.79 -16.35 10.25
C ALA A 986 29.31 -16.55 10.24
N GLU A 987 29.97 -16.22 9.11
CA GLU A 987 31.43 -16.26 8.98
C GLU A 987 32.11 -15.29 9.94
N LEU A 988 31.62 -14.04 10.02
CA LEU A 988 32.20 -13.01 10.89
C LEU A 988 31.99 -13.29 12.37
N MET A 989 30.81 -13.80 12.74
CA MET A 989 30.48 -14.20 14.12
C MET A 989 31.03 -15.58 14.48
N LYS A 990 31.59 -16.30 13.51
CA LYS A 990 32.08 -17.69 13.63
C LYS A 990 31.05 -18.61 14.29
N CYS A 991 29.79 -18.52 13.85
CA CYS A 991 28.70 -19.33 14.40
C CYS A 991 27.70 -19.75 13.32
N ASN A 992 27.04 -20.89 13.54
CA ASN A 992 25.99 -21.37 12.63
C ASN A 992 24.67 -20.64 12.87
N PHE A 993 23.73 -20.75 11.93
CA PHE A 993 22.37 -20.20 12.08
C PHE A 993 21.33 -21.32 12.11
N LEU A 994 20.34 -21.18 12.98
CA LEU A 994 19.16 -22.03 13.05
C LEU A 994 17.94 -21.21 12.62
N GLN A 995 17.36 -21.55 11.47
CA GLN A 995 16.12 -20.92 10.96
C GLN A 995 16.19 -19.39 10.92
N GLY A 996 17.36 -18.82 10.60
CA GLY A 996 17.59 -17.38 10.54
C GLY A 996 18.09 -16.73 11.84
N LEU A 997 18.28 -17.48 12.92
CA LEU A 997 18.82 -16.98 14.20
C LEU A 997 20.26 -17.48 14.43
N PRO A 998 21.20 -16.66 14.94
CA PRO A 998 22.55 -17.12 15.27
C PRO A 998 22.53 -18.12 16.43
N SER A 999 23.05 -19.31 16.21
CA SER A 999 22.99 -20.45 17.17
C SER A 999 23.67 -20.15 18.51
N ALA A 1000 24.82 -19.48 18.50
CA ALA A 1000 25.58 -19.14 19.71
C ALA A 1000 24.86 -18.12 20.61
N MET A 1001 23.92 -17.34 20.08
CA MET A 1001 23.27 -16.24 20.79
C MET A 1001 21.77 -16.19 20.51
N ILE A 1002 21.16 -17.36 20.39
CA ILE A 1002 19.72 -17.50 20.18
C ILE A 1002 18.92 -16.76 21.26
N ASP A 1003 19.42 -16.71 22.50
CA ASP A 1003 18.82 -15.95 23.60
C ASP A 1003 18.64 -14.46 23.32
N LEU A 1004 19.53 -13.88 22.51
CA LEU A 1004 19.51 -12.46 22.18
C LEU A 1004 18.62 -12.15 20.98
N PHE A 1005 18.45 -13.10 20.06
CA PHE A 1005 17.69 -12.90 18.82
C PHE A 1005 16.26 -13.45 18.89
N ILE A 1006 15.95 -14.34 19.84
CA ILE A 1006 14.60 -14.86 20.05
C ILE A 1006 13.65 -13.83 20.70
N ILE A 1007 14.21 -12.78 21.32
CA ILE A 1007 13.50 -11.72 22.06
C ILE A 1007 13.00 -10.57 21.17
N PHE A 1008 12.87 -10.79 19.85
CA PHE A 1008 12.31 -9.78 18.95
C PHE A 1008 10.85 -9.47 19.30
N TYR A 1009 10.36 -8.28 18.95
CA TYR A 1009 8.98 -7.84 19.17
C TYR A 1009 8.45 -7.03 17.98
N ALA A 1010 7.13 -6.89 17.92
CA ALA A 1010 6.44 -6.13 16.89
C ALA A 1010 6.80 -4.64 16.96
N CYS A 1011 7.19 -4.04 15.83
CA CYS A 1011 7.54 -2.62 15.75
C CYS A 1011 6.79 -1.98 14.57
N ASP A 1012 6.08 -0.86 14.82
CA ASP A 1012 5.26 -0.11 13.86
C ASP A 1012 4.08 -0.88 13.21
N THR A 1013 3.97 -2.20 13.40
CA THR A 1013 3.00 -3.08 12.72
C THR A 1013 2.55 -4.23 13.61
N ILE A 1014 1.43 -4.87 13.28
CA ILE A 1014 0.98 -6.14 13.90
C ILE A 1014 1.68 -7.31 13.19
N LEU A 1015 2.11 -8.33 13.94
CA LEU A 1015 2.73 -9.53 13.38
C LEU A 1015 1.67 -10.56 12.97
N HIS A 1016 1.88 -11.15 11.80
CA HIS A 1016 1.03 -12.17 11.16
C HIS A 1016 1.81 -13.48 10.99
N ARG A 1017 1.20 -14.63 11.28
CA ARG A 1017 1.88 -15.93 11.37
C ARG A 1017 2.16 -16.53 9.98
N ARG A 1018 3.39 -17.01 9.75
CA ARG A 1018 3.78 -17.88 8.61
C ARG A 1018 3.94 -19.33 9.04
N ALA A 1019 2.86 -20.11 9.01
CA ALA A 1019 2.80 -21.48 9.57
C ALA A 1019 3.93 -22.43 9.10
N THR A 1020 4.45 -22.26 7.88
CA THR A 1020 5.54 -23.07 7.30
C THR A 1020 6.92 -22.83 7.93
N PHE A 1021 7.05 -21.80 8.78
CA PHE A 1021 8.29 -21.44 9.48
C PHE A 1021 8.07 -21.44 11.00
N PRO A 1022 9.14 -21.63 11.79
CA PRO A 1022 9.02 -21.68 13.25
C PRO A 1022 8.59 -20.35 13.88
N SER A 1023 7.70 -20.41 14.88
CA SER A 1023 7.18 -19.21 15.56
C SER A 1023 8.23 -18.53 16.45
N TYR A 1024 9.25 -19.27 16.88
CA TYR A 1024 10.39 -18.73 17.64
C TYR A 1024 11.35 -17.90 16.79
N SER A 1025 11.26 -17.95 15.46
CA SER A 1025 12.12 -17.18 14.57
C SER A 1025 11.35 -16.03 13.91
N TRP A 1026 12.08 -14.96 13.58
CA TRP A 1026 11.54 -13.86 12.78
C TRP A 1026 11.01 -14.33 11.42
N THR A 1027 11.52 -15.43 10.88
CA THR A 1027 11.02 -16.03 9.63
C THR A 1027 9.55 -16.46 9.75
N GLY A 1028 9.11 -16.81 10.96
CA GLY A 1028 7.74 -17.21 11.30
C GLY A 1028 6.71 -16.09 11.26
N TRP A 1029 7.11 -14.83 11.04
CA TRP A 1029 6.23 -13.67 11.19
C TRP A 1029 6.35 -12.66 10.04
N ARG A 1030 5.20 -12.26 9.49
CA ARG A 1030 5.06 -11.11 8.59
C ARG A 1030 4.76 -9.86 9.41
N GLY A 1031 5.51 -8.80 9.15
CA GLY A 1031 5.44 -7.56 9.89
C GLY A 1031 6.85 -7.13 10.28
N SER A 1032 6.95 -5.88 10.70
CA SER A 1032 8.21 -5.26 11.13
C SER A 1032 8.54 -5.68 12.56
N ILE A 1033 9.77 -6.15 12.75
CA ILE A 1033 10.29 -6.52 14.07
C ILE A 1033 11.42 -5.60 14.51
N ASP A 1034 11.58 -5.49 15.81
CA ASP A 1034 12.75 -4.88 16.45
C ASP A 1034 13.25 -5.79 17.59
N MET A 1035 14.50 -5.63 17.96
CA MET A 1035 15.14 -6.31 19.08
C MET A 1035 15.71 -5.30 20.10
N ASP A 1036 15.82 -4.02 19.72
CA ASP A 1036 16.45 -2.93 20.48
C ASP A 1036 17.78 -3.40 21.10
N LEU A 1037 18.69 -3.85 20.23
CA LEU A 1037 20.05 -4.21 20.59
C LEU A 1037 20.94 -2.97 20.55
N GLU A 1038 20.90 -2.14 21.59
CA GLU A 1038 22.02 -1.24 21.88
C GLU A 1038 23.16 -2.08 22.46
N THR A 1039 24.03 -2.65 21.63
CA THR A 1039 25.15 -3.46 22.13
C THR A 1039 26.46 -2.67 22.18
N PRO A 1040 27.08 -2.58 23.37
CA PRO A 1040 28.52 -2.35 23.54
C PRO A 1040 29.35 -3.57 23.07
N GLY A 1041 30.67 -3.58 23.27
CA GLY A 1041 31.61 -4.53 22.63
C GLY A 1041 31.37 -6.02 22.95
N ASN A 1042 32.03 -6.93 22.22
CA ASN A 1042 31.82 -8.39 22.27
C ASN A 1042 31.99 -9.02 23.69
N SER A 1043 32.81 -8.42 24.56
CA SER A 1043 32.98 -8.87 25.95
C SER A 1043 31.67 -8.78 26.75
N GLU A 1044 30.89 -7.72 26.54
CA GLU A 1044 29.65 -7.49 27.29
C GLU A 1044 28.53 -8.45 26.86
N VAL A 1045 28.52 -8.84 25.58
CA VAL A 1045 27.62 -9.89 25.07
C VAL A 1045 27.92 -11.23 25.72
N ASN A 1046 29.20 -11.62 25.81
CA ASN A 1046 29.61 -12.86 26.46
C ASN A 1046 29.30 -12.86 27.97
N ASP A 1047 29.48 -11.72 28.65
CA ASP A 1047 29.12 -11.58 30.05
C ASP A 1047 27.60 -11.72 30.26
N TRP A 1048 26.78 -11.12 29.39
CA TRP A 1048 25.33 -11.28 29.43
C TRP A 1048 24.90 -12.73 29.15
N LEU A 1049 25.44 -13.37 28.11
CA LEU A 1049 25.14 -14.77 27.77
C LEU A 1049 25.54 -15.74 28.89
N ARG A 1050 26.62 -15.45 29.63
CA ARG A 1050 27.06 -16.28 30.76
C ARG A 1050 26.25 -16.03 32.03
N ASP A 1051 26.01 -14.75 32.35
CA ASP A 1051 25.57 -14.34 33.70
C ASP A 1051 24.10 -13.89 33.76
N ARG A 1052 23.37 -13.79 32.64
CA ARG A 1052 21.99 -13.24 32.59
C ARG A 1052 20.96 -14.13 31.90
N THR A 1053 21.37 -15.33 31.51
CA THR A 1053 20.53 -16.33 30.84
C THR A 1053 20.75 -17.70 31.49
N TRP A 1054 19.78 -18.63 31.38
CA TRP A 1054 19.84 -19.96 32.04
C TRP A 1054 19.39 -21.13 31.16
N ILE A 1055 18.75 -20.87 30.02
CA ILE A 1055 18.21 -21.90 29.11
C ILE A 1055 19.34 -22.63 28.35
N ILE A 1056 19.32 -23.95 28.29
CA ILE A 1056 20.17 -24.71 27.36
C ILE A 1056 19.28 -25.13 26.19
N TRP A 1057 19.61 -24.68 24.98
CA TRP A 1057 18.75 -24.84 23.82
C TRP A 1057 19.05 -26.14 23.08
N TYR A 1058 18.07 -27.02 22.94
CA TYR A 1058 18.17 -28.19 22.06
C TYR A 1058 17.28 -27.98 20.84
N LYS A 1059 17.71 -28.48 19.68
CA LYS A 1059 16.87 -28.64 18.50
C LYS A 1059 16.44 -30.11 18.40
N ARG A 1060 15.14 -30.33 18.22
CA ARG A 1060 14.56 -31.64 17.95
C ARG A 1060 14.14 -31.69 16.48
N ASN A 1061 14.76 -32.58 15.71
CA ASN A 1061 14.40 -32.79 14.31
C ASN A 1061 13.05 -33.53 14.22
N PRO A 1062 12.37 -33.51 13.05
CA PRO A 1062 11.14 -34.27 12.84
C PRO A 1062 11.28 -35.78 13.11
N SER A 1063 12.50 -36.33 12.96
CA SER A 1063 12.82 -37.72 13.33
C SER A 1063 12.83 -38.00 14.83
N GLY A 1064 12.69 -36.98 15.68
CA GLY A 1064 12.73 -37.09 17.13
C GLY A 1064 14.13 -36.98 17.75
N ILE A 1065 15.19 -36.90 16.94
CA ILE A 1065 16.57 -36.81 17.43
C ILE A 1065 16.86 -35.38 17.94
N THR A 1066 17.44 -35.29 19.13
CA THR A 1066 17.77 -34.02 19.80
C THR A 1066 19.27 -33.73 19.77
N HIS A 1067 19.63 -32.50 19.41
CA HIS A 1067 21.01 -32.00 19.47
C HIS A 1067 21.05 -30.62 20.12
N LEU A 1068 22.20 -30.23 20.67
CA LEU A 1068 22.40 -28.84 21.06
C LEU A 1068 22.27 -27.93 19.83
N VAL A 1069 21.61 -26.78 20.00
CA VAL A 1069 21.58 -25.73 18.96
C VAL A 1069 23.00 -25.17 18.70
N TRP A 1070 23.83 -25.10 19.74
CA TRP A 1070 25.18 -24.58 19.80
C TRP A 1070 26.06 -25.59 20.51
N ASP A 1071 26.92 -26.21 19.73
CA ASP A 1071 27.91 -27.17 20.19
C ASP A 1071 29.28 -26.74 19.63
N PRO A 1072 30.13 -26.10 20.45
CA PRO A 1072 31.47 -25.71 20.03
C PRO A 1072 32.37 -26.91 19.70
N ASP A 1073 32.08 -28.11 20.22
CA ASP A 1073 32.89 -29.31 19.96
C ASP A 1073 32.46 -30.00 18.67
N ALA A 1074 31.19 -29.85 18.26
CA ALA A 1074 30.63 -30.47 17.07
C ALA A 1074 30.71 -29.58 15.81
N ASN A 1075 31.45 -28.46 15.85
CA ASN A 1075 31.54 -27.54 14.72
C ASN A 1075 32.89 -27.67 13.98
N PRO A 1076 33.01 -28.52 12.95
CA PRO A 1076 34.25 -28.68 12.20
C PRO A 1076 34.65 -27.41 11.44
N SER A 1077 33.70 -26.53 11.12
CA SER A 1077 33.96 -25.29 10.38
C SER A 1077 34.56 -24.18 11.24
N PHE A 1078 34.38 -24.23 12.57
CA PHE A 1078 34.89 -23.25 13.52
C PHE A 1078 35.43 -23.97 14.76
N PRO A 1079 36.73 -24.33 14.81
CA PRO A 1079 37.30 -25.02 15.95
C PRO A 1079 37.24 -24.15 17.20
N LEU A 1080 37.25 -24.76 18.39
CA LEU A 1080 37.15 -24.10 19.70
C LEU A 1080 38.06 -22.88 19.86
N SER A 1081 39.30 -22.95 19.35
CA SER A 1081 40.27 -21.85 19.42
C SER A 1081 39.86 -20.60 18.66
N ASP A 1082 38.97 -20.75 17.67
CA ASP A 1082 38.51 -19.67 16.82
C ASP A 1082 37.19 -19.06 17.29
N MET A 1083 36.49 -19.67 18.25
CA MET A 1083 35.17 -19.24 18.68
C MET A 1083 35.21 -17.92 19.45
N GLU A 1084 34.35 -16.97 19.02
CA GLU A 1084 34.26 -15.65 19.64
C GLU A 1084 33.26 -15.59 20.80
N TYR A 1085 32.21 -16.41 20.76
CA TYR A 1085 31.09 -16.36 21.70
C TYR A 1085 30.99 -17.61 22.57
N VAL A 1086 30.81 -17.42 23.88
CA VAL A 1086 30.73 -18.50 24.89
C VAL A 1086 29.45 -19.32 24.75
N GLY A 1087 28.40 -18.73 24.18
CA GLY A 1087 27.09 -19.35 24.01
C GLY A 1087 26.39 -19.65 25.33
N TYR A 1088 25.77 -20.82 25.45
CA TYR A 1088 24.87 -21.16 26.57
C TYR A 1088 25.28 -22.37 27.43
N ARG A 1089 26.53 -22.83 27.32
CA ARG A 1089 26.99 -24.05 28.04
C ARG A 1089 27.37 -23.82 29.51
N GLN A 1090 27.87 -22.65 29.89
CA GLN A 1090 28.36 -22.36 31.24
C GLN A 1090 27.39 -21.46 32.03
N ARG A 1091 26.13 -21.89 32.16
CA ARG A 1091 25.09 -21.06 32.80
C ARG A 1091 25.03 -21.28 34.29
N ARG A 1092 24.93 -20.18 35.03
CA ARG A 1092 24.71 -20.22 36.48
C ARG A 1092 23.23 -20.47 36.76
N PRO A 1093 22.89 -21.40 37.68
CA PRO A 1093 21.53 -21.53 38.21
C PRO A 1093 21.05 -20.18 38.78
N PHE A 1094 19.75 -20.03 39.02
CA PHE A 1094 19.21 -18.82 39.65
C PHE A 1094 19.88 -18.59 41.02
N SER A 1095 20.90 -17.72 41.06
CA SER A 1095 21.60 -17.32 42.28
C SER A 1095 20.79 -16.30 43.07
N ASN A 1096 21.15 -16.08 44.33
CA ASN A 1096 20.54 -15.04 45.18
C ASN A 1096 20.44 -13.70 44.42
N GLY A 1097 19.23 -13.16 44.27
CA GLY A 1097 18.97 -11.88 43.61
C GLY A 1097 18.01 -11.93 42.41
N ARG A 1098 17.75 -13.10 41.82
CA ARG A 1098 16.85 -13.26 40.67
C ARG A 1098 15.35 -13.44 41.02
N TYR A 1099 14.94 -13.23 42.27
CA TYR A 1099 13.52 -13.34 42.69
C TYR A 1099 12.77 -14.64 42.35
N VAL A 1100 13.48 -15.73 42.02
CA VAL A 1100 12.90 -17.08 41.85
C VAL A 1100 12.77 -17.78 43.20
N PRO A 1101 11.65 -18.50 43.48
CA PRO A 1101 11.50 -19.26 44.72
C PRO A 1101 12.65 -20.26 44.94
N ARG A 1102 13.29 -20.21 46.12
CA ARG A 1102 14.44 -21.08 46.45
C ARG A 1102 14.10 -22.57 46.48
N GLN A 1103 12.82 -22.90 46.65
CA GLN A 1103 12.32 -24.26 46.71
C GLN A 1103 12.21 -24.92 45.33
N LEU A 1104 12.36 -24.17 44.23
CA LEU A 1104 12.23 -24.69 42.89
C LEU A 1104 13.52 -25.40 42.43
N ASP A 1105 13.45 -26.70 42.11
CA ASP A 1105 14.58 -27.41 41.52
C ASP A 1105 14.72 -27.04 40.03
N THR A 1106 15.78 -26.30 39.71
CA THR A 1106 16.10 -25.81 38.37
C THR A 1106 17.30 -26.51 37.73
N ARG A 1107 17.77 -27.63 38.34
CA ARG A 1107 18.97 -28.35 37.86
C ARG A 1107 18.73 -29.15 36.59
N ARG A 1108 17.49 -29.55 36.32
CA ARG A 1108 17.16 -30.36 35.13
C ARG A 1108 17.14 -29.48 33.88
N THR A 1109 18.05 -29.75 32.94
CA THR A 1109 18.13 -29.02 31.66
C THR A 1109 18.22 -29.94 30.45
N MET A 1110 18.45 -31.24 30.65
CA MET A 1110 18.53 -32.23 29.58
C MET A 1110 17.14 -32.53 28.99
N PRO A 1111 17.03 -32.66 27.65
CA PRO A 1111 15.76 -32.92 26.98
C PRO A 1111 15.26 -34.34 27.27
N THR A 1112 13.94 -34.49 27.37
CA THR A 1112 13.28 -35.81 27.38
C THR A 1112 13.35 -36.43 25.98
N GLU A 1113 13.89 -37.64 25.86
CA GLU A 1113 14.12 -38.29 24.56
C GLU A 1113 12.82 -38.82 23.92
N GLN A 1114 12.05 -39.60 24.69
CA GLN A 1114 10.79 -40.20 24.24
C GLN A 1114 9.61 -39.28 24.57
N VAL A 1115 9.04 -38.67 23.54
CA VAL A 1115 7.93 -37.71 23.66
C VAL A 1115 6.90 -38.03 22.58
N PHE A 1116 5.63 -38.07 22.97
CA PHE A 1116 4.50 -38.28 22.08
C PHE A 1116 3.73 -36.97 21.93
N PHE A 1117 3.53 -36.53 20.69
CA PHE A 1117 2.71 -35.37 20.36
C PHE A 1117 1.36 -35.85 19.82
N SER A 1118 0.28 -35.21 20.21
CA SER A 1118 -1.06 -35.56 19.73
C SER A 1118 -1.44 -34.84 18.42
N ARG A 1119 -0.53 -34.01 17.89
CA ARG A 1119 -0.63 -33.36 16.58
C ARG A 1119 0.56 -33.75 15.70
N GLU A 1120 0.43 -33.47 14.40
CA GLU A 1120 1.53 -33.63 13.46
C GLU A 1120 2.72 -32.74 13.83
N VAL A 1121 3.92 -33.32 13.79
CA VAL A 1121 5.18 -32.64 14.07
C VAL A 1121 5.55 -31.78 12.86
N PRO A 1122 5.88 -30.50 13.05
CA PRO A 1122 6.30 -29.63 11.96
C PRO A 1122 7.50 -30.19 11.18
N SER A 1123 7.59 -29.85 9.88
CA SER A 1123 8.67 -30.30 9.00
C SER A 1123 10.03 -29.65 9.30
N TYR A 1124 10.07 -28.66 10.20
CA TYR A 1124 11.28 -27.94 10.61
C TYR A 1124 11.69 -28.32 12.06
N PRO A 1125 12.96 -28.10 12.44
CA PRO A 1125 13.42 -28.39 13.81
C PRO A 1125 12.70 -27.52 14.85
N MET A 1126 12.18 -28.15 15.90
CA MET A 1126 11.59 -27.48 17.07
C MET A 1126 12.66 -27.19 18.12
N LEU A 1127 12.47 -26.16 18.93
CA LEU A 1127 13.29 -25.95 20.13
C LEU A 1127 12.76 -26.77 21.30
N GLN A 1128 13.64 -27.48 21.99
CA GLN A 1128 13.35 -28.24 23.20
C GLN A 1128 14.26 -27.74 24.32
N PHE A 1129 13.68 -27.25 25.42
CA PHE A 1129 14.46 -26.65 26.50
C PHE A 1129 13.68 -26.56 27.81
N TRP A 1130 14.40 -26.41 28.92
CA TRP A 1130 13.80 -26.19 30.24
C TRP A 1130 13.87 -24.71 30.63
N THR A 1131 12.77 -24.17 31.15
CA THR A 1131 12.74 -22.83 31.72
C THR A 1131 11.63 -22.65 32.76
N LEU A 1132 11.54 -21.47 33.38
CA LEU A 1132 10.50 -21.12 34.32
C LEU A 1132 9.21 -20.75 33.58
N SER A 1133 8.13 -21.45 33.90
CA SER A 1133 6.77 -21.17 33.44
C SER A 1133 5.99 -20.45 34.53
N LEU A 1134 5.23 -19.43 34.14
CA LEU A 1134 4.39 -18.60 35.00
C LEU A 1134 3.01 -18.42 34.36
N VAL A 1135 2.03 -17.98 35.17
CA VAL A 1135 0.66 -17.75 34.70
C VAL A 1135 0.19 -16.36 35.12
N TYR A 1136 -0.25 -15.56 34.16
CA TYR A 1136 -0.74 -14.19 34.37
C TYR A 1136 -1.99 -13.92 33.56
N ARG A 1137 -2.75 -12.88 33.94
CA ARG A 1137 -3.84 -12.36 33.12
C ARG A 1137 -3.34 -11.21 32.25
N ILE A 1138 -3.74 -11.19 30.98
CA ILE A 1138 -3.55 -10.03 30.09
C ILE A 1138 -4.81 -9.16 30.18
N PHE A 1139 -4.63 -7.85 30.37
CA PHE A 1139 -5.73 -6.89 30.45
C PHE A 1139 -5.37 -5.59 29.73
N ASP A 1140 -6.38 -4.72 29.56
CA ASP A 1140 -6.25 -3.43 28.88
C ASP A 1140 -5.60 -3.61 27.49
N ILE A 1141 -6.16 -4.56 26.73
CA ILE A 1141 -5.69 -4.93 25.40
C ILE A 1141 -6.03 -3.81 24.42
N ASP A 1142 -5.01 -3.19 23.85
CA ASP A 1142 -5.14 -2.30 22.70
C ASP A 1142 -5.17 -3.14 21.43
N VAL A 1143 -6.38 -3.34 20.90
CA VAL A 1143 -6.63 -4.13 19.69
C VAL A 1143 -6.02 -3.52 18.43
N PHE A 1144 -5.75 -2.21 18.40
CA PHE A 1144 -5.17 -1.55 17.22
C PHE A 1144 -3.65 -1.69 17.18
N ARG A 1145 -3.03 -1.94 18.33
CA ARG A 1145 -1.58 -2.11 18.47
C ARG A 1145 -1.18 -3.54 18.78
N ALA A 1146 -2.15 -4.41 19.05
CA ALA A 1146 -1.94 -5.75 19.55
C ALA A 1146 -1.01 -5.75 20.78
N THR A 1147 -1.33 -4.93 21.78
CA THR A 1147 -0.55 -4.81 23.02
C THR A 1147 -1.43 -4.97 24.26
N GLY A 1148 -0.86 -5.39 25.38
CA GLY A 1148 -1.58 -5.48 26.64
C GLY A 1148 -0.65 -5.45 27.85
N TYR A 1149 -1.26 -5.44 29.04
CA TYR A 1149 -0.52 -5.44 30.30
C TYR A 1149 -0.74 -6.75 31.06
N LEU A 1150 0.28 -7.18 31.80
CA LEU A 1150 0.16 -8.35 32.68
C LEU A 1150 -0.30 -7.93 34.06
N GLN A 1151 -1.22 -8.72 34.61
CA GLN A 1151 -1.77 -8.58 35.95
C GLN A 1151 -1.43 -9.82 36.80
N ASP A 1152 -0.85 -9.58 37.97
CA ASP A 1152 -0.49 -10.61 38.95
C ASP A 1152 -1.67 -11.01 39.86
N SER A 1153 -1.41 -11.96 40.78
CA SER A 1153 -2.39 -12.43 41.76
C SER A 1153 -2.92 -11.35 42.72
N ASN A 1154 -2.21 -10.23 42.85
CA ASN A 1154 -2.61 -9.09 43.68
C ASN A 1154 -3.34 -7.99 42.88
N ASN A 1155 -3.74 -8.30 41.64
CA ASN A 1155 -4.33 -7.37 40.68
C ASN A 1155 -3.42 -6.19 40.30
N ARG A 1156 -2.10 -6.30 40.51
CA ARG A 1156 -1.15 -5.23 40.16
C ARG A 1156 -0.67 -5.37 38.73
N LYS A 1157 -0.48 -4.22 38.08
CA LYS A 1157 0.12 -4.10 36.76
C LYS A 1157 1.61 -4.44 36.85
N CYS A 1158 2.01 -5.60 36.32
CA CYS A 1158 3.29 -6.24 36.63
C CYS A 1158 4.07 -6.74 35.39
N GLY A 1159 3.50 -6.61 34.19
CA GLY A 1159 4.19 -6.73 32.90
C GLY A 1159 3.60 -5.86 31.78
N PHE A 1160 4.29 -5.80 30.65
CA PHE A 1160 3.78 -5.29 29.37
C PHE A 1160 4.15 -6.27 28.25
N VAL A 1161 3.24 -6.51 27.30
CA VAL A 1161 3.39 -7.50 26.24
C VAL A 1161 2.87 -7.00 24.89
N PHE A 1162 3.58 -7.37 23.82
CA PHE A 1162 3.09 -7.41 22.45
C PHE A 1162 2.45 -8.77 22.18
N LEU A 1163 1.34 -8.76 21.45
CA LEU A 1163 0.52 -9.94 21.13
C LEU A 1163 0.72 -10.28 19.65
N ASP A 1164 1.42 -11.38 19.39
CA ASP A 1164 1.78 -11.81 18.04
C ASP A 1164 0.63 -12.63 17.42
N GLY A 1165 0.24 -12.31 16.17
CA GLY A 1165 -0.87 -12.99 15.48
C GLY A 1165 -2.25 -12.63 16.03
N PHE A 1166 -2.39 -11.49 16.70
CA PHE A 1166 -3.62 -11.09 17.42
C PHE A 1166 -4.89 -11.12 16.56
N GLU A 1167 -4.82 -10.76 15.28
CA GLU A 1167 -5.96 -10.75 14.36
C GLU A 1167 -6.31 -12.14 13.78
N GLU A 1168 -5.48 -13.15 14.03
CA GLU A 1168 -5.54 -14.47 13.39
C GLU A 1168 -5.93 -15.60 14.35
N THR A 1169 -6.09 -15.28 15.64
CA THR A 1169 -6.40 -16.29 16.67
C THR A 1169 -7.40 -15.76 17.69
N ASP A 1170 -8.30 -16.63 18.09
CA ASP A 1170 -9.22 -16.39 19.21
C ASP A 1170 -8.53 -16.60 20.57
N PHE A 1171 -7.24 -16.98 20.61
CA PHE A 1171 -6.46 -17.23 21.83
C PHE A 1171 -6.52 -16.07 22.85
N PHE A 1172 -6.64 -14.83 22.37
CA PHE A 1172 -6.71 -13.63 23.20
C PHE A 1172 -8.13 -13.16 23.54
N GLU A 1173 -9.17 -13.77 22.96
CA GLU A 1173 -10.57 -13.39 23.23
C GLU A 1173 -11.07 -13.75 24.64
N PRO A 1174 -10.67 -14.86 25.28
CA PRO A 1174 -11.05 -15.15 26.65
C PRO A 1174 -10.42 -14.14 27.62
N CYS A 1175 -11.15 -13.77 28.69
CA CYS A 1175 -10.57 -13.18 29.91
C CYS A 1175 -9.79 -14.26 30.70
N GLY A 1176 -8.87 -14.95 30.02
CA GLY A 1176 -8.21 -16.17 30.48
C GLY A 1176 -6.88 -15.91 31.19
N PHE A 1177 -6.32 -17.01 31.67
CA PHE A 1177 -4.97 -17.09 32.23
C PHE A 1177 -4.01 -17.52 31.14
N PHE A 1178 -2.93 -16.77 30.95
CA PHE A 1178 -1.94 -16.99 29.89
C PHE A 1178 -0.67 -17.55 30.50
N GLU A 1179 -0.18 -18.65 29.93
CA GLU A 1179 1.13 -19.19 30.26
C GLU A 1179 2.21 -18.34 29.60
N ILE A 1180 3.16 -17.88 30.41
CA ILE A 1180 4.35 -17.18 29.96
C ILE A 1180 5.60 -17.90 30.45
N ILE A 1181 6.67 -17.82 29.67
CA ILE A 1181 7.98 -18.34 30.04
C ILE A 1181 8.98 -17.21 30.23
N LEU A 1182 9.92 -17.38 31.16
CA LEU A 1182 11.05 -16.48 31.31
C LEU A 1182 12.18 -16.88 30.35
N LEU A 1183 12.82 -15.90 29.72
CA LEU A 1183 13.93 -16.12 28.78
C LEU A 1183 15.28 -15.66 29.33
N SER A 1184 15.34 -14.43 29.85
CA SER A 1184 16.58 -13.79 30.29
C SER A 1184 16.32 -12.58 31.18
N GLU A 1185 17.33 -12.09 31.89
CA GLU A 1185 17.26 -10.83 32.62
C GLU A 1185 17.47 -9.61 31.69
N THR A 1186 16.79 -8.50 31.98
CA THR A 1186 17.09 -7.16 31.42
C THR A 1186 16.97 -6.06 32.48
N TYR A 1187 17.92 -5.11 32.48
CA TYR A 1187 17.86 -3.94 33.36
C TYR A 1187 17.11 -2.76 32.73
N ARG A 1188 16.96 -2.75 31.39
CA ARG A 1188 16.32 -1.68 30.63
C ARG A 1188 14.85 -1.99 30.42
N ASN A 1189 13.98 -1.02 30.69
CA ASN A 1189 12.64 -1.00 30.09
C ASN A 1189 12.79 -0.47 28.66
N LYS A 1190 13.00 -1.39 27.71
CA LYS A 1190 13.16 -1.07 26.28
C LYS A 1190 11.94 -0.36 25.69
N PHE A 1191 10.78 -0.50 26.34
CA PHE A 1191 9.52 0.11 25.90
C PHE A 1191 9.28 1.51 26.48
N ALA A 1192 10.21 2.04 27.28
CA ALA A 1192 10.06 3.35 27.94
C ALA A 1192 9.96 4.53 26.95
N ASN A 1193 10.47 4.38 25.72
CA ASN A 1193 10.41 5.41 24.69
C ASN A 1193 9.01 5.54 24.06
N TYR A 1194 8.14 4.54 24.23
CA TYR A 1194 6.77 4.62 23.74
C TYR A 1194 5.92 5.41 24.75
N THR A 1195 5.55 6.63 24.40
CA THR A 1195 4.76 7.55 25.25
C THR A 1195 3.44 6.97 25.76
N TRP A 1196 2.93 5.96 25.07
CA TRP A 1196 1.69 5.23 25.33
C TRP A 1196 1.88 3.93 26.14
N VAL A 1197 3.12 3.53 26.40
CA VAL A 1197 3.44 2.48 27.37
C VAL A 1197 3.70 3.16 28.71
N GLN A 1198 2.73 3.07 29.62
CA GLN A 1198 2.85 3.67 30.94
C GLN A 1198 2.44 2.67 32.00
N TRP A 1199 3.36 2.38 32.90
CA TRP A 1199 3.11 1.53 34.05
C TRP A 1199 4.07 1.91 35.18
N ASP A 1200 3.51 2.03 36.37
CA ASP A 1200 4.30 2.33 37.56
C ASP A 1200 5.25 1.16 37.88
N ASP A 1201 6.28 1.39 38.70
CA ASP A 1201 7.16 0.33 39.22
C ASP A 1201 6.54 -0.20 40.53
N PRO A 1202 5.65 -1.21 40.51
CA PRO A 1202 5.03 -1.76 41.73
C PRO A 1202 6.03 -2.50 42.63
N TYR A 1203 7.24 -2.75 42.15
CA TYR A 1203 8.27 -3.54 42.80
C TYR A 1203 9.61 -2.79 42.83
N PRO A 1204 9.73 -1.72 43.64
CA PRO A 1204 10.93 -0.89 43.66
C PRO A 1204 12.17 -1.69 44.07
N LEU A 1205 13.20 -1.62 43.24
CA LEU A 1205 14.52 -2.24 43.45
C LEU A 1205 15.59 -1.18 43.68
N ALA A 1206 16.66 -1.53 44.39
CA ALA A 1206 17.81 -0.65 44.59
C ALA A 1206 18.45 -0.26 43.25
N ALA A 1207 19.00 0.95 43.16
CA ALA A 1207 19.68 1.43 41.95
C ALA A 1207 20.81 0.47 41.53
N GLY A 1208 20.84 0.07 40.25
CA GLY A 1208 21.83 -0.85 39.69
C GLY A 1208 21.44 -2.34 39.67
N GLN A 1209 20.27 -2.71 40.20
CA GLN A 1209 19.74 -4.08 40.07
C GLN A 1209 18.96 -4.29 38.76
N TRP A 1210 19.03 -5.52 38.21
CA TRP A 1210 18.27 -5.91 37.02
C TRP A 1210 16.78 -5.98 37.39
N LYS A 1211 15.96 -5.19 36.72
CA LYS A 1211 14.57 -4.96 37.15
C LYS A 1211 13.56 -5.86 36.48
N TYR A 1212 13.87 -6.39 35.30
CA TYR A 1212 12.90 -7.07 34.45
C TYR A 1212 13.39 -8.42 33.93
N TYR A 1213 12.43 -9.24 33.53
CA TYR A 1213 12.62 -10.44 32.73
C TYR A 1213 12.06 -10.21 31.32
N ASN A 1214 12.82 -10.64 30.31
CA ASN A 1214 12.26 -10.89 28.99
C ASN A 1214 11.38 -12.14 29.08
N ILE A 1215 10.17 -12.03 28.55
CA ILE A 1215 9.17 -13.10 28.61
C ILE A 1215 8.59 -13.42 27.23
N MET A 1216 8.07 -14.63 27.10
CA MET A 1216 7.33 -15.07 25.91
C MET A 1216 5.99 -15.67 26.31
N ILE A 1217 4.94 -15.34 25.57
CA ILE A 1217 3.60 -15.95 25.72
C ILE A 1217 3.54 -17.19 24.84
N LEU A 1218 3.01 -18.28 25.38
CA LEU A 1218 2.88 -19.55 24.67
C LEU A 1218 1.42 -19.94 24.47
N GLU A 1219 1.09 -20.41 23.27
CA GLU A 1219 -0.13 -21.17 23.01
C GLU A 1219 0.23 -22.63 22.76
N TRP A 1220 -0.38 -23.53 23.52
CA TRP A 1220 -0.14 -24.97 23.40
C TRP A 1220 -1.20 -25.63 22.54
N ASN A 1221 -0.77 -26.42 21.56
CA ASN A 1221 -1.63 -27.29 20.79
C ASN A 1221 -0.96 -28.66 20.64
N GLY A 1222 -1.63 -29.72 21.09
CA GLY A 1222 -1.17 -31.10 20.96
C GLY A 1222 0.21 -31.43 21.56
N GLY A 1223 0.58 -30.74 22.63
CA GLY A 1223 1.88 -30.89 23.31
C GLY A 1223 3.03 -30.06 22.70
N ILE A 1224 2.74 -29.25 21.67
CA ILE A 1224 3.70 -28.34 21.03
C ILE A 1224 3.23 -26.91 21.27
N ALA A 1225 4.14 -26.06 21.73
CA ALA A 1225 3.90 -24.63 21.95
C ALA A 1225 4.26 -23.82 20.70
N GLU A 1226 3.49 -22.77 20.42
CA GLU A 1226 3.88 -21.69 19.52
C GLU A 1226 3.98 -20.38 20.32
N ARG A 1227 4.93 -19.53 19.92
CA ARG A 1227 5.05 -18.17 20.43
C ARG A 1227 3.82 -17.37 20.03
N ARG A 1228 3.21 -16.68 20.98
CA ARG A 1228 2.09 -15.74 20.78
C ARG A 1228 2.33 -14.34 21.30
N GLY A 1229 3.52 -14.06 21.80
CA GLY A 1229 3.84 -12.71 22.21
C GLY A 1229 5.16 -12.61 22.93
N PHE A 1230 5.60 -11.37 23.10
CA PHE A 1230 6.84 -11.03 23.78
C PHE A 1230 6.63 -9.81 24.67
N GLY A 1231 7.35 -9.75 25.79
CA GLY A 1231 7.26 -8.58 26.65
C GLY A 1231 8.26 -8.56 27.79
N LEU A 1232 7.95 -7.71 28.76
CA LEU A 1232 8.71 -7.54 29.99
C LEU A 1232 7.84 -7.84 31.21
N LEU A 1233 8.43 -8.49 32.20
CA LEU A 1233 7.84 -8.75 33.52
C LEU A 1233 8.77 -8.20 34.61
N HIS A 1234 8.24 -7.51 35.62
CA HIS A 1234 9.05 -7.16 36.79
C HIS A 1234 9.54 -8.41 37.52
N GLN A 1235 10.81 -8.44 37.92
CA GLN A 1235 11.34 -9.62 38.64
C GLN A 1235 10.59 -9.92 39.94
N GLY A 1236 10.15 -8.87 40.67
CA GLY A 1236 9.36 -9.01 41.89
C GLY A 1236 8.00 -9.69 41.68
N ALA A 1237 7.46 -9.68 40.47
CA ALA A 1237 6.17 -10.26 40.14
C ALA A 1237 6.19 -11.80 40.12
N VAL A 1238 7.36 -12.44 39.97
CA VAL A 1238 7.50 -13.90 39.83
C VAL A 1238 6.84 -14.65 40.99
N LYS A 1239 6.97 -14.16 42.23
CA LYS A 1239 6.33 -14.76 43.42
C LYS A 1239 4.81 -14.65 43.45
N PHE A 1240 4.25 -13.77 42.62
CA PHE A 1240 2.82 -13.47 42.53
C PHE A 1240 2.19 -13.99 41.22
N SER A 1241 2.83 -14.98 40.59
CA SER A 1241 2.20 -15.77 39.53
C SER A 1241 0.90 -16.38 40.03
N LEU A 1242 -0.11 -16.42 39.16
CA LEU A 1242 -1.38 -17.09 39.44
C LEU A 1242 -1.18 -18.61 39.57
N ALA A 1243 -2.15 -19.29 40.17
CA ALA A 1243 -2.12 -20.75 40.35
C ALA A 1243 -1.85 -21.44 38.99
N PRO A 1244 -0.94 -22.43 38.93
CA PRO A 1244 -0.30 -23.16 40.05
C PRO A 1244 0.90 -22.47 40.72
N GLY A 1245 1.24 -21.24 40.34
CA GLY A 1245 2.45 -20.55 40.75
C GLY A 1245 3.64 -20.84 39.82
N PRO A 1246 4.86 -20.41 40.15
CA PRO A 1246 6.03 -20.66 39.33
C PRO A 1246 6.45 -22.12 39.33
N TYR A 1247 6.70 -22.69 38.15
CA TYR A 1247 7.22 -24.06 38.05
C TYR A 1247 8.23 -24.24 36.90
N TRP A 1248 9.18 -25.16 37.10
CA TRP A 1248 10.22 -25.48 36.13
C TRP A 1248 9.67 -26.48 35.11
N LYS A 1249 9.61 -26.09 33.83
CA LYS A 1249 8.88 -26.83 32.78
C LYS A 1249 9.75 -27.04 31.55
N GLU A 1250 9.60 -28.20 30.92
CA GLU A 1250 10.12 -28.47 29.58
C GLU A 1250 9.19 -27.89 28.51
N ILE A 1251 9.76 -27.16 27.56
CA ILE A 1251 9.07 -26.48 26.48
C ILE A 1251 9.45 -27.13 25.15
N PHE A 1252 8.44 -27.38 24.31
CA PHE A 1252 8.57 -27.83 22.92
C PHE A 1252 8.04 -26.71 22.02
N LEU A 1253 8.92 -25.81 21.57
CA LEU A 1253 8.56 -24.60 20.85
C LEU A 1253 8.76 -24.79 19.34
N ALA A 1254 7.66 -24.72 18.59
CA ALA A 1254 7.65 -24.81 17.12
C ALA A 1254 7.65 -23.43 16.48
#